data_AF-A0AA35RIX8-F1
#
_entry.id   AF-A0AA35RIX8-F1
#
_cell.length_a   1.000
_cell.length_b   1.000
_cell.length_c   1.000
_cell.angle_alpha   90.00
_cell.angle_beta   90.00
_cell.angle_gamma   90.00
#
_symmetry.space_group_name_H-M   'P 1'
#
loop_
_entity.id
_entity.type
_entity.pdbx_description
1 polymer ?
#
loop_
_entity_poly.entity_id
_entity_poly.type
_entity_poly.pdbx_seq_one_letter_code
_entity_poly.pdbx_strand_id
1 'polypeptide(L)'
;MEWLSARRSFSFDVQSGLVGGVSYEAHGTPLTDETLADAVAADAVLFGAVGGPQWDSVAREARPEMGILRLRKEMDLYANLRPALVFDPLVEASTLKDEVVRGLDLMIVRELTGGIYFGEPRGVETLPDGTRRGFDTEVYSAPEIERVSRVAFELARRRDNRVHSVEKANVMESGKFWRDEVTALHAADYTDVALEHMYADNCAMQLVRRPKQFDVIVTSNLFGDLLSDCAAMLTGSLGMLPSASPRPVRRGRKPQGALRTRARVSARHRRPESGQSVGGASQLHDDAALFVRRGRRRRPHRGGRSGRAGGGLAHRRHHAGRDDGSFDRCHGRCRPRRARRARRLSTPKGVRTMGYRVAVAGATGNVGRQLLAVLAERNFPADEIIPLASRASAGKEVSFGDDITLRCTISPNSTSPASIWACSPPGSAVSKVHAPRAAAQGCVVIDNTSQFRMDEDVPLVVPEVNGETIAGYDARNIIANPNCSTIQMVMALKPLHDHARIKRIVVSTYQSTSGAGKQAMDELFDHTRAIYMNAREEPRAFAKTIAFNVVPQIGAFDTDGSTGEEAKMVRETQRILDPEILVSATCVRVPTFIGHAEAVNVEFHDPIDEEEARELLSAAPGVEVIDRPFDGGYATPVDCVGEDATFVSRIRRDPTVANGLCLWIVSDNLRKGAALNAVQIAEDLIANHLVPA
;
A
#
# COMPACT_ATOMS: atom_id res chain seq x y z
N MET A 1 21.89 25.20 -15.02
CA MET A 1 22.85 26.33 -15.15
C MET A 1 22.28 27.48 -15.98
N GLU A 2 21.97 27.26 -17.25
CA GLU A 2 21.49 28.29 -18.20
C GLU A 2 20.33 29.15 -17.70
N TRP A 3 19.30 28.55 -17.11
CA TRP A 3 18.16 29.27 -16.52
C TRP A 3 18.57 30.33 -15.50
N LEU A 4 19.59 30.04 -14.66
CA LEU A 4 20.11 30.98 -13.69
C LEU A 4 20.86 32.11 -14.38
N SER A 5 21.64 31.82 -15.43
CA SER A 5 22.35 32.83 -16.23
C SER A 5 21.38 33.78 -16.96
N ALA A 6 20.29 33.23 -17.52
CA ALA A 6 19.30 33.98 -18.26
C ALA A 6 18.36 34.84 -17.38
N ARG A 7 18.12 34.44 -16.12
CA ARG A 7 17.11 35.08 -15.24
C ARG A 7 17.67 35.70 -13.95
N ARG A 8 18.93 35.45 -13.59
CA ARG A 8 19.61 36.03 -12.43
C ARG A 8 20.96 36.60 -12.89
N SER A 9 21.49 37.60 -12.18
CA SER A 9 22.72 38.29 -12.59
C SER A 9 24.01 37.53 -12.22
N PHE A 10 24.09 36.26 -12.60
CA PHE A 10 25.24 35.37 -12.40
C PHE A 10 25.68 34.80 -13.75
N SER A 11 26.99 34.79 -14.01
CA SER A 11 27.58 34.01 -15.10
C SER A 11 28.43 32.89 -14.51
N PHE A 12 28.38 31.73 -15.15
CA PHE A 12 29.14 30.55 -14.80
C PHE A 12 30.16 30.30 -15.89
N ASP A 13 31.39 30.05 -15.47
CA ASP A 13 32.47 29.48 -16.27
C ASP A 13 32.56 28.00 -15.88
N VAL A 14 32.61 27.11 -16.86
CA VAL A 14 32.31 25.68 -16.65
C VAL A 14 33.32 24.83 -17.40
N GLN A 15 33.93 23.89 -16.70
CA GLN A 15 34.91 22.95 -17.22
C GLN A 15 34.54 21.54 -16.72
N SER A 16 34.78 20.52 -17.55
CA SER A 16 34.57 19.12 -17.16
C SER A 16 35.90 18.42 -16.96
N GLY A 17 35.95 17.47 -16.01
CA GLY A 17 37.07 16.55 -15.83
C GLY A 17 36.59 15.15 -15.47
N LEU A 18 37.40 14.15 -15.76
CA LEU A 18 37.09 12.73 -15.51
C LEU A 18 37.53 12.34 -14.11
N VAL A 19 36.66 11.66 -13.35
CA VAL A 19 36.96 11.14 -12.01
C VAL A 19 36.25 9.80 -11.82
N GLY A 20 36.86 8.87 -11.07
CA GLY A 20 36.29 7.55 -10.84
C GLY A 20 36.56 6.60 -12.00
N GLY A 21 35.60 5.72 -12.31
CA GLY A 21 35.75 4.62 -13.26
C GLY A 21 36.16 5.07 -14.66
N VAL A 22 35.53 6.11 -15.21
CA VAL A 22 35.89 6.65 -16.53
C VAL A 22 37.29 7.29 -16.57
N SER A 23 37.79 7.81 -15.44
CA SER A 23 39.18 8.27 -15.35
C SER A 23 40.14 7.08 -15.32
N TYR A 24 39.77 5.99 -14.63
CA TYR A 24 40.55 4.76 -14.63
C TYR A 24 40.61 4.13 -16.03
N GLU A 25 39.50 4.08 -16.77
CA GLU A 25 39.45 3.57 -18.14
C GLU A 25 40.24 4.44 -19.13
N ALA A 26 40.22 5.77 -18.99
CA ALA A 26 40.93 6.69 -19.88
C ALA A 26 42.43 6.88 -19.54
N HIS A 27 42.81 6.76 -18.27
CA HIS A 27 44.12 7.20 -17.76
C HIS A 27 44.81 6.21 -16.81
N GLY A 28 44.18 5.07 -16.48
CA GLY A 28 44.72 4.10 -15.51
C GLY A 28 44.71 4.59 -14.05
N THR A 29 44.13 5.76 -13.77
CA THR A 29 44.05 6.36 -12.44
C THR A 29 42.65 6.94 -12.18
N PRO A 30 42.06 6.79 -10.98
CA PRO A 30 40.73 7.29 -10.66
C PRO A 30 40.67 8.83 -10.52
N LEU A 31 41.81 9.53 -10.50
CA LEU A 31 41.89 11.00 -10.53
C LEU A 31 43.27 11.46 -11.03
N THR A 32 43.30 12.23 -12.12
CA THR A 32 44.54 12.88 -12.61
C THR A 32 44.88 14.13 -11.81
N ASP A 33 46.17 14.47 -11.71
CA ASP A 33 46.65 15.65 -10.98
C ASP A 33 46.18 16.97 -11.61
N GLU A 34 45.99 17.00 -12.94
CA GLU A 34 45.39 18.11 -13.67
C GLU A 34 43.93 18.34 -13.24
N THR A 35 43.12 17.29 -13.23
CA THR A 35 41.71 17.33 -12.79
C THR A 35 41.61 17.76 -11.32
N LEU A 36 42.53 17.31 -10.47
CA LEU A 36 42.62 17.73 -9.07
C LEU A 36 42.98 19.24 -8.95
N ALA A 37 43.93 19.72 -9.73
CA ALA A 37 44.32 21.14 -9.72
C ALA A 37 43.16 22.05 -10.12
N ASP A 38 42.38 21.66 -11.15
CA ASP A 38 41.19 22.41 -11.56
C ASP A 38 40.06 22.35 -10.52
N ALA A 39 39.83 21.19 -9.89
CA ALA A 39 38.89 21.04 -8.78
C ALA A 39 39.23 21.97 -7.60
N VAL A 40 40.51 22.01 -7.19
CA VAL A 40 41.01 22.88 -6.10
C VAL A 40 40.88 24.36 -6.43
N ALA A 41 40.95 24.73 -7.71
CA ALA A 41 40.83 26.09 -8.21
C ALA A 41 39.40 26.49 -8.65
N ALA A 42 38.41 25.60 -8.52
CA ALA A 42 37.00 25.90 -8.78
C ALA A 42 36.32 26.61 -7.59
N ASP A 43 35.23 27.36 -7.84
CA ASP A 43 34.38 27.90 -6.76
C ASP A 43 33.41 26.84 -6.23
N ALA A 44 33.01 25.88 -7.08
CA ALA A 44 32.22 24.70 -6.75
C ALA A 44 32.52 23.53 -7.69
N VAL A 45 32.32 22.31 -7.20
CA VAL A 45 32.39 21.06 -7.97
C VAL A 45 31.01 20.40 -7.91
N LEU A 46 30.40 20.13 -9.05
CA LEU A 46 29.26 19.22 -9.16
C LEU A 46 29.80 17.84 -9.51
N PHE A 47 29.32 16.81 -8.82
CA PHE A 47 29.95 15.50 -8.79
C PHE A 47 28.89 14.40 -8.80
N GLY A 48 29.09 13.39 -9.64
CA GLY A 48 28.16 12.28 -9.85
C GLY A 48 28.51 11.03 -9.05
N ALA A 49 28.07 9.88 -9.56
CA ALA A 49 28.60 8.59 -9.15
C ALA A 49 30.08 8.46 -9.59
N VAL A 50 30.78 7.46 -9.05
CA VAL A 50 32.19 7.20 -9.37
C VAL A 50 32.50 5.76 -9.70
N GLY A 51 31.72 4.80 -9.20
CA GLY A 51 32.06 3.38 -9.18
C GLY A 51 30.88 2.48 -9.53
N GLY A 52 31.18 1.21 -9.77
CA GLY A 52 30.27 0.18 -10.25
C GLY A 52 30.97 -1.18 -10.30
N PRO A 53 30.21 -2.29 -10.37
CA PRO A 53 30.74 -3.66 -10.16
C PRO A 53 31.88 -4.06 -11.11
N GLN A 54 31.95 -3.45 -12.29
CA GLN A 54 32.98 -3.71 -13.29
C GLN A 54 34.42 -3.38 -12.83
N TRP A 55 34.60 -2.58 -11.78
CA TRP A 55 35.91 -2.20 -11.24
C TRP A 55 36.28 -2.87 -9.90
N ASP A 56 35.46 -3.81 -9.40
CA ASP A 56 35.71 -4.50 -8.11
C ASP A 56 37.05 -5.27 -8.07
N SER A 57 37.51 -5.77 -9.21
CA SER A 57 38.77 -6.50 -9.36
C SER A 57 40.02 -5.60 -9.43
N VAL A 58 39.85 -4.27 -9.51
CA VAL A 58 40.96 -3.31 -9.61
C VAL A 58 41.69 -3.18 -8.25
N ALA A 59 43.01 -3.04 -8.32
CA ALA A 59 43.88 -2.78 -7.15
C ALA A 59 43.42 -1.52 -6.40
N ARG A 60 43.45 -1.55 -5.06
CA ARG A 60 42.77 -0.56 -4.21
C ARG A 60 43.17 0.88 -4.54
N GLU A 61 44.44 1.11 -4.84
CA GLU A 61 45.05 2.41 -5.14
C GLU A 61 44.46 3.03 -6.41
N ALA A 62 44.04 2.19 -7.36
CA ALA A 62 43.46 2.58 -8.63
C ALA A 62 41.92 2.45 -8.67
N ARG A 63 41.28 2.00 -7.57
CA ARG A 63 39.83 1.87 -7.50
C ARG A 63 39.12 3.24 -7.59
N PRO A 64 37.94 3.31 -8.23
CA PRO A 64 37.24 4.57 -8.44
C PRO A 64 36.98 5.40 -7.18
N GLU A 65 36.72 4.74 -6.05
CA GLU A 65 36.41 5.38 -4.76
C GLU A 65 37.62 6.15 -4.18
N MET A 66 38.85 5.81 -4.58
CA MET A 66 40.03 6.56 -4.16
C MET A 66 40.07 7.97 -4.75
N GLY A 67 39.48 8.18 -5.93
CA GLY A 67 39.38 9.51 -6.55
C GLY A 67 38.58 10.50 -5.69
N ILE A 68 37.40 10.07 -5.20
CA ILE A 68 36.57 10.91 -4.32
C ILE A 68 37.20 11.10 -2.93
N LEU A 69 37.87 10.09 -2.36
CA LEU A 69 38.59 10.25 -1.09
C LEU A 69 39.77 11.23 -1.22
N ARG A 70 40.52 11.18 -2.32
CA ARG A 70 41.60 12.13 -2.62
C ARG A 70 41.07 13.57 -2.75
N LEU A 71 39.99 13.78 -3.54
CA LEU A 71 39.35 15.10 -3.66
C LEU A 71 38.93 15.66 -2.29
N ARG A 72 38.27 14.86 -1.45
CA ARG A 72 37.81 15.28 -0.11
C ARG A 72 38.95 15.73 0.80
N LYS A 73 40.08 15.00 0.79
CA LYS A 73 41.28 15.29 1.60
C LYS A 73 42.00 16.54 1.10
N GLU A 74 42.34 16.61 -0.18
CA GLU A 74 43.11 17.71 -0.78
C GLU A 74 42.33 19.05 -0.80
N MET A 75 41.00 18.98 -0.91
CA MET A 75 40.14 20.16 -0.84
C MET A 75 39.73 20.54 0.59
N ASP A 76 40.12 19.79 1.64
CA ASP A 76 39.75 20.03 3.04
C ASP A 76 38.21 20.11 3.25
N LEU A 77 37.49 19.10 2.74
CA LEU A 77 36.03 19.03 2.76
C LEU A 77 35.52 18.23 3.97
N TYR A 78 36.01 18.56 5.16
CA TYR A 78 35.87 17.74 6.37
C TYR A 78 34.44 17.53 6.88
N ALA A 79 33.49 18.41 6.55
CA ALA A 79 32.09 18.28 6.95
C ALA A 79 31.24 17.94 5.74
N ASN A 80 30.44 16.87 5.84
CA ASN A 80 29.40 16.54 4.87
C ASN A 80 28.02 16.80 5.48
N LEU A 81 27.21 17.58 4.78
CA LEU A 81 25.84 17.94 5.16
C LEU A 81 24.86 17.14 4.29
N ARG A 82 24.02 16.33 4.93
CA ARG A 82 22.97 15.52 4.29
C ARG A 82 21.61 15.82 4.95
N PRO A 83 20.81 16.75 4.40
CA PRO A 83 19.44 16.98 4.85
C PRO A 83 18.50 15.88 4.34
N ALA A 84 17.76 15.23 5.25
CA ALA A 84 16.64 14.35 4.94
C ALA A 84 15.33 15.11 5.18
N LEU A 85 14.73 15.60 4.08
CA LEU A 85 13.50 16.40 4.07
C LEU A 85 12.43 15.67 3.24
N VAL A 86 11.27 15.41 3.85
CA VAL A 86 10.12 14.79 3.18
C VAL A 86 9.11 15.87 2.80
N PHE A 87 8.95 16.09 1.50
CA PHE A 87 7.90 16.97 0.98
C PHE A 87 6.56 16.23 0.93
N ASP A 88 5.45 16.89 1.30
CA ASP A 88 4.10 16.27 1.30
C ASP A 88 3.72 15.50 0.01
N PRO A 89 4.04 15.98 -1.22
CA PRO A 89 3.75 15.26 -2.46
C PRO A 89 4.65 14.03 -2.72
N LEU A 90 5.66 13.79 -1.89
CA LEU A 90 6.62 12.68 -2.02
C LEU A 90 6.57 11.73 -0.81
N VAL A 91 5.62 11.88 0.11
CA VAL A 91 5.48 11.00 1.29
C VAL A 91 5.29 9.54 0.86
N GLU A 92 4.49 9.29 -0.19
CA GLU A 92 4.23 7.96 -0.76
C GLU A 92 5.47 7.31 -1.42
N ALA A 93 6.58 8.03 -1.61
CA ALA A 93 7.85 7.45 -2.06
C ALA A 93 8.63 6.77 -0.92
N SER A 94 8.28 7.04 0.34
CA SER A 94 8.85 6.36 1.51
C SER A 94 8.23 4.98 1.69
N THR A 95 9.03 4.01 2.13
CA THR A 95 8.54 2.68 2.53
C THR A 95 7.98 2.65 3.95
N LEU A 96 8.10 3.76 4.70
CA LEU A 96 7.53 3.92 6.03
C LEU A 96 6.16 4.59 5.98
N LYS A 97 5.34 4.32 7.00
CA LYS A 97 4.01 4.93 7.15
C LYS A 97 4.06 6.45 7.12
N ASP A 98 3.13 7.07 6.38
CA ASP A 98 2.90 8.51 6.32
C ASP A 98 3.05 9.24 7.66
N GLU A 99 2.37 8.76 8.71
CA GLU A 99 2.37 9.38 10.04
C GLU A 99 3.77 9.52 10.66
N VAL A 100 4.71 8.64 10.28
CA VAL A 100 6.09 8.60 10.77
C VAL A 100 6.98 9.60 10.02
N VAL A 101 6.85 9.69 8.69
CA VAL A 101 7.76 10.46 7.82
C VAL A 101 7.21 11.80 7.32
N ARG A 102 5.88 12.01 7.33
CA ARG A 102 5.27 13.28 6.93
C ARG A 102 5.73 14.41 7.84
N GLY A 103 6.24 15.48 7.23
CA GLY A 103 6.83 16.63 7.91
C GLY A 103 8.22 16.39 8.50
N LEU A 104 8.94 15.35 8.06
CA LEU A 104 10.33 15.11 8.47
C LEU A 104 11.28 16.14 7.83
N ASP A 105 12.06 16.82 8.67
CA ASP A 105 13.18 17.69 8.29
C ASP A 105 14.31 17.49 9.30
N LEU A 106 15.33 16.67 8.96
CA LEU A 106 16.54 16.50 9.77
C LEU A 106 17.82 16.74 8.95
N MET A 107 18.91 17.03 9.63
CA MET A 107 20.24 17.26 9.05
C MET A 107 21.28 16.33 9.66
N ILE A 108 21.95 15.53 8.84
CA ILE A 108 23.11 14.75 9.28
C ILE A 108 24.40 15.50 8.89
N VAL A 109 25.27 15.70 9.88
CA VAL A 109 26.60 16.30 9.76
C VAL A 109 27.63 15.21 10.04
N ARG A 110 28.32 14.79 8.98
CA ARG A 110 29.31 13.71 9.00
C ARG A 110 30.72 14.29 8.88
N GLU A 111 31.66 13.81 9.71
CA GLU A 111 33.09 14.02 9.47
C GLU A 111 33.53 13.16 8.26
N LEU A 112 34.28 13.75 7.33
CA LEU A 112 34.51 13.16 6.01
C LEU A 112 35.98 12.82 5.70
N THR A 113 36.91 13.21 6.56
CA THR A 113 38.37 13.25 6.27
C THR A 113 39.25 12.50 7.26
N GLY A 114 38.68 11.98 8.36
CA GLY A 114 39.34 11.13 9.36
C GLY A 114 38.63 9.78 9.55
N GLY A 115 38.98 9.07 10.63
CA GLY A 115 38.42 7.76 10.98
C GLY A 115 38.94 6.61 10.13
N ILE A 116 38.21 5.49 10.13
CA ILE A 116 38.65 4.21 9.55
C ILE A 116 39.00 4.26 8.05
N TYR A 117 38.43 5.21 7.29
CA TYR A 117 38.77 5.39 5.88
C TYR A 117 40.15 6.05 5.66
N PHE A 118 40.69 6.75 6.67
CA PHE A 118 41.94 7.52 6.59
C PHE A 118 43.03 7.08 7.58
N GLY A 119 42.70 6.31 8.62
CA GLY A 119 43.67 5.81 9.60
C GLY A 119 44.64 4.75 9.08
N GLU A 120 45.78 4.66 9.73
CA GLU A 120 46.85 3.69 9.46
C GLU A 120 47.37 3.12 10.79
N PRO A 121 47.90 1.88 10.82
CA PRO A 121 48.12 0.99 9.67
C PRO A 121 46.83 0.28 9.23
N ARG A 122 46.81 -0.27 8.01
CA ARG A 122 45.70 -1.09 7.50
C ARG A 122 46.18 -2.11 6.47
N GLY A 123 45.41 -3.17 6.24
CA GLY A 123 45.65 -4.13 5.16
C GLY A 123 45.17 -5.54 5.48
N VAL A 124 45.65 -6.49 4.66
CA VAL A 124 45.53 -7.93 4.93
C VAL A 124 46.91 -8.56 4.81
N GLU A 125 47.35 -9.24 5.86
CA GLU A 125 48.62 -9.94 5.93
C GLU A 125 48.42 -11.44 6.19
N THR A 126 49.46 -12.23 5.92
CA THR A 126 49.52 -13.64 6.32
C THR A 126 50.48 -13.76 7.50
N LEU A 127 49.96 -14.24 8.62
CA LEU A 127 50.72 -14.47 9.85
C LEU A 127 51.66 -15.68 9.70
N PRO A 128 52.68 -15.84 10.58
CA PRO A 128 53.65 -16.94 10.49
C PRO A 128 53.06 -18.35 10.61
N ASP A 129 51.83 -18.49 11.14
CA ASP A 129 51.07 -19.74 11.23
C ASP A 129 50.27 -20.06 9.94
N GLY A 130 50.33 -19.18 8.93
CA GLY A 130 49.55 -19.27 7.70
C GLY A 130 48.16 -18.62 7.78
N THR A 131 47.74 -18.11 8.95
CA THR A 131 46.44 -17.46 9.13
C THR A 131 46.43 -16.07 8.48
N ARG A 132 45.35 -15.73 7.76
CA ARG A 132 45.20 -14.38 7.18
C ARG A 132 44.56 -13.42 8.19
N ARG A 133 45.22 -12.30 8.47
CA ARG A 133 44.74 -11.23 9.36
C ARG A 133 44.43 -9.97 8.55
N GLY A 134 43.17 -9.52 8.58
CA GLY A 134 42.76 -8.20 8.10
C GLY A 134 42.67 -7.20 9.25
N PHE A 135 43.04 -5.94 9.00
CA PHE A 135 42.94 -4.86 9.97
C PHE A 135 42.77 -3.50 9.29
N ASP A 136 41.94 -2.64 9.86
CA ASP A 136 41.80 -1.22 9.51
C ASP A 136 41.79 -0.43 10.83
N THR A 137 42.55 0.66 10.92
CA THR A 137 42.69 1.45 12.17
C THR A 137 41.80 2.69 12.12
N GLU A 138 41.00 2.90 13.16
CA GLU A 138 40.20 4.13 13.31
C GLU A 138 40.93 5.15 14.18
N VAL A 139 41.20 6.33 13.63
CA VAL A 139 41.92 7.42 14.31
C VAL A 139 41.15 8.73 14.12
N TYR A 140 41.02 9.50 15.21
CA TYR A 140 40.56 10.88 15.23
C TYR A 140 41.44 11.70 16.18
N SER A 141 41.66 12.96 15.85
CA SER A 141 42.23 13.94 16.76
C SER A 141 41.18 14.99 17.19
N ALA A 142 41.33 15.57 18.38
CA ALA A 142 40.38 16.55 18.93
C ALA A 142 40.00 17.69 17.95
N PRO A 143 40.94 18.32 17.21
CA PRO A 143 40.60 19.37 16.24
C PRO A 143 39.66 18.94 15.12
N GLU A 144 39.62 17.64 14.79
CA GLU A 144 38.77 17.07 13.74
C GLU A 144 37.34 16.85 14.22
N ILE A 145 37.19 16.46 15.48
CA ILE A 145 35.91 16.30 16.17
C ILE A 145 35.33 17.68 16.48
N GLU A 146 36.16 18.62 16.96
CA GLU A 146 35.78 20.01 17.21
C GLU A 146 35.25 20.70 15.96
N ARG A 147 36.00 20.68 14.83
CA ARG A 147 35.64 21.44 13.62
C ARG A 147 34.29 21.04 13.05
N VAL A 148 33.97 19.73 13.04
CA VAL A 148 32.68 19.22 12.53
C VAL A 148 31.54 19.47 13.52
N SER A 149 31.82 19.37 14.82
CA SER A 149 30.83 19.61 15.87
C SER A 149 30.43 21.08 15.97
N ARG A 150 31.38 22.01 15.81
CA ARG A 150 31.09 23.45 15.67
C ARG A 150 30.15 23.73 14.48
N VAL A 151 30.32 23.03 13.35
CA VAL A 151 29.39 23.14 12.21
C VAL A 151 27.99 22.63 12.57
N ALA A 152 27.89 21.52 13.30
CA ALA A 152 26.59 20.98 13.74
C ALA A 152 25.85 21.92 14.71
N PHE A 153 26.53 22.44 15.74
CA PHE A 153 25.92 23.39 16.69
C PHE A 153 25.50 24.71 16.01
N GLU A 154 26.33 25.26 15.11
CA GLU A 154 26.00 26.48 14.34
C GLU A 154 24.84 26.28 13.35
N LEU A 155 24.61 25.04 12.88
CA LEU A 155 23.44 24.68 12.09
C LEU A 155 22.18 24.54 12.97
N ALA A 156 22.29 23.87 14.12
CA ALA A 156 21.20 23.69 15.06
C ALA A 156 20.65 25.03 15.58
N ARG A 157 21.52 26.00 15.91
CA ARG A 157 21.14 27.40 16.27
C ARG A 157 20.26 28.11 15.23
N ARG A 158 20.17 27.59 14.00
CA ARG A 158 19.36 28.15 12.88
C ARG A 158 18.15 27.28 12.51
N ARG A 159 17.94 26.20 13.26
CA ARG A 159 16.88 25.19 13.10
C ARG A 159 16.13 25.05 14.43
N ASP A 160 15.86 23.84 14.92
CA ASP A 160 15.11 23.59 16.16
C ASP A 160 16.02 23.53 17.40
N ASN A 161 17.28 23.93 17.26
CA ASN A 161 18.26 24.13 18.34
C ASN A 161 18.58 22.85 19.15
N ARG A 162 18.57 21.68 18.48
CA ARG A 162 18.88 20.37 19.08
C ARG A 162 19.93 19.60 18.27
N VAL A 163 20.98 19.13 18.96
CA VAL A 163 22.05 18.29 18.40
C VAL A 163 22.04 16.92 19.08
N HIS A 164 22.06 15.85 18.29
CA HIS A 164 22.37 14.50 18.76
C HIS A 164 23.80 14.15 18.33
N SER A 165 24.69 13.93 19.29
CA SER A 165 26.03 13.40 19.03
C SER A 165 25.98 11.88 19.04
N VAL A 166 26.40 11.27 17.92
CA VAL A 166 26.19 9.85 17.66
C VAL A 166 27.52 9.13 17.38
N GLU A 167 27.82 8.14 18.21
CA GLU A 167 29.09 7.40 18.23
C GLU A 167 28.93 5.99 18.86
N LYS A 168 30.02 5.28 19.24
CA LYS A 168 29.95 3.91 19.80
C LYS A 168 30.84 3.66 21.05
N ALA A 169 30.78 4.56 22.04
CA ALA A 169 31.60 4.60 23.25
C ALA A 169 31.42 3.40 24.20
N ASN A 170 30.39 2.57 24.00
CA ASN A 170 30.24 1.33 24.77
C ASN A 170 31.12 0.18 24.25
N VAL A 171 31.84 0.37 23.14
CA VAL A 171 32.75 -0.61 22.52
C VAL A 171 34.07 0.03 22.07
N MET A 172 34.04 1.27 21.60
CA MET A 172 35.16 1.92 20.90
C MET A 172 35.75 3.07 21.73
N GLU A 173 37.06 3.02 22.01
CA GLU A 173 37.79 4.12 22.65
C GLU A 173 37.75 5.40 21.80
N SER A 174 37.78 5.29 20.47
CA SER A 174 37.57 6.44 19.56
C SER A 174 36.17 7.05 19.70
N GLY A 175 35.15 6.24 19.98
CA GLY A 175 33.79 6.70 20.25
C GLY A 175 33.66 7.39 21.62
N LYS A 176 34.33 6.86 22.64
CA LYS A 176 34.42 7.50 23.95
C LYS A 176 35.12 8.86 23.86
N PHE A 177 36.27 8.91 23.19
CA PHE A 177 36.99 10.14 22.92
C PHE A 177 36.13 11.15 22.14
N TRP A 178 35.40 10.70 21.10
CA TRP A 178 34.43 11.54 20.39
C TRP A 178 33.37 12.13 21.31
N ARG A 179 32.78 11.32 22.20
CA ARG A 179 31.79 11.77 23.18
C ARG A 179 32.38 12.86 24.09
N ASP A 180 33.55 12.61 24.67
CA ASP A 180 34.22 13.51 25.61
C ASP A 180 34.54 14.88 24.96
N GLU A 181 35.11 14.88 23.75
CA GLU A 181 35.43 16.11 23.00
C GLU A 181 34.18 16.92 22.62
N VAL A 182 33.09 16.26 22.19
CA VAL A 182 31.82 16.95 21.88
C VAL A 182 31.19 17.54 23.14
N THR A 183 31.24 16.84 24.28
CA THR A 183 30.75 17.34 25.56
C THR A 183 31.57 18.55 26.04
N ALA A 184 32.90 18.49 25.93
CA ALA A 184 33.79 19.60 26.31
C ALA A 184 33.53 20.86 25.46
N LEU A 185 33.40 20.70 24.14
CA LEU A 185 33.06 21.80 23.22
C LEU A 185 31.70 22.42 23.53
N HIS A 186 30.69 21.59 23.85
CA HIS A 186 29.35 22.06 24.20
C HIS A 186 29.36 22.91 25.48
N ALA A 187 30.02 22.42 26.52
CA ALA A 187 30.17 23.12 27.79
C ALA A 187 30.93 24.45 27.68
N ALA A 188 31.84 24.58 26.72
CA ALA A 188 32.61 25.80 26.47
C ALA A 188 31.82 26.87 25.69
N ASP A 189 31.25 26.51 24.54
CA ASP A 189 30.82 27.49 23.51
C ASP A 189 29.34 27.40 23.09
N TYR A 190 28.61 26.34 23.49
CA TYR A 190 27.29 25.99 22.92
C TYR A 190 26.24 25.54 23.96
N THR A 191 26.35 25.97 25.21
CA THR A 191 25.40 25.63 26.30
C THR A 191 23.95 26.10 26.05
N ASP A 192 23.74 26.98 25.06
CA ASP A 192 22.44 27.44 24.57
C ASP A 192 21.76 26.44 23.61
N VAL A 193 22.49 25.45 23.10
CA VAL A 193 21.97 24.37 22.24
C VAL A 193 21.71 23.13 23.08
N ALA A 194 20.59 22.43 22.86
CA ALA A 194 20.35 21.16 23.54
C ALA A 194 21.19 20.04 22.92
N LEU A 195 21.99 19.34 23.73
CA LEU A 195 22.83 18.22 23.34
C LEU A 195 22.31 16.91 23.94
N GLU A 196 22.10 15.91 23.10
CA GLU A 196 21.80 14.53 23.50
C GLU A 196 22.87 13.58 22.91
N HIS A 197 23.28 12.57 23.66
CA HIS A 197 24.22 11.54 23.17
C HIS A 197 23.48 10.23 22.90
N MET A 198 23.78 9.57 21.78
CA MET A 198 23.14 8.31 21.39
C MET A 198 24.15 7.36 20.74
N TYR A 199 24.04 6.06 21.01
CA TYR A 199 24.86 5.06 20.29
C TYR A 199 24.39 4.89 18.84
N ALA A 200 25.30 4.69 17.90
CA ALA A 200 25.02 4.64 16.47
C ALA A 200 23.99 3.56 16.06
N ASP A 201 24.01 2.39 16.70
CA ASP A 201 23.03 1.32 16.52
C ASP A 201 21.63 1.72 17.01
N ASN A 202 21.53 2.31 18.21
CA ASN A 202 20.27 2.87 18.70
C ASN A 202 19.79 4.00 17.78
N CYS A 203 20.68 4.87 17.30
CA CYS A 203 20.31 5.95 16.37
C CYS A 203 19.72 5.41 15.07
N ALA A 204 20.28 4.34 14.49
CA ALA A 204 19.71 3.69 13.31
C ALA A 204 18.28 3.17 13.59
N MET A 205 18.06 2.51 14.73
CA MET A 205 16.72 2.07 15.15
C MET A 205 15.75 3.23 15.37
N GLN A 206 16.21 4.34 15.97
CA GLN A 206 15.41 5.52 16.25
C GLN A 206 15.05 6.31 14.98
N LEU A 207 15.92 6.33 13.97
CA LEU A 207 15.64 6.91 12.65
C LEU A 207 14.46 6.21 11.97
N VAL A 208 14.35 4.88 12.09
CA VAL A 208 13.20 4.14 11.56
C VAL A 208 11.96 4.31 12.46
N ARG A 209 12.12 4.23 13.79
CA ARG A 209 10.99 4.22 14.73
C ARG A 209 10.31 5.59 14.92
N ARG A 210 11.09 6.67 15.01
CA ARG A 210 10.63 8.03 15.32
C ARG A 210 11.63 9.07 14.80
N PRO A 211 11.80 9.22 13.47
CA PRO A 211 12.83 10.11 12.90
C PRO A 211 12.65 11.58 13.27
N LYS A 212 11.39 12.04 13.43
CA LYS A 212 11.04 13.41 13.82
C LYS A 212 11.50 13.82 15.23
N GLN A 213 12.22 12.96 15.96
CA GLN A 213 12.90 13.34 17.21
C GLN A 213 14.24 14.04 16.98
N PHE A 214 14.82 13.93 15.78
CA PHE A 214 16.13 14.50 15.43
C PHE A 214 15.98 15.82 14.67
N ASP A 215 16.80 16.81 15.02
CA ASP A 215 16.98 18.04 14.24
C ASP A 215 18.33 17.99 13.53
N VAL A 216 19.44 18.09 14.28
CA VAL A 216 20.79 17.86 13.76
C VAL A 216 21.40 16.62 14.42
N ILE A 217 22.01 15.75 13.61
CA ILE A 217 22.83 14.62 14.05
C ILE A 217 24.28 14.92 13.68
N VAL A 218 25.23 14.75 14.60
CA VAL A 218 26.67 14.84 14.32
C VAL A 218 27.39 13.54 14.65
N THR A 219 28.24 13.07 13.74
CA THR A 219 28.82 11.73 13.85
C THR A 219 30.11 11.55 13.03
N SER A 220 30.84 10.48 13.35
CA SER A 220 32.05 10.00 12.67
C SER A 220 31.79 9.61 11.21
N ASN A 221 32.86 9.32 10.48
CA ASN A 221 32.86 9.08 9.04
C ASN A 221 32.11 7.80 8.63
N LEU A 222 32.34 6.70 9.36
CA LEU A 222 31.70 5.41 9.11
C LEU A 222 30.20 5.43 9.50
N PHE A 223 29.90 5.83 10.74
CA PHE A 223 28.52 5.91 11.22
C PHE A 223 27.70 6.96 10.46
N GLY A 224 28.33 8.04 10.01
CA GLY A 224 27.71 9.05 9.16
C GLY A 224 27.30 8.55 7.78
N ASP A 225 28.06 7.64 7.16
CA ASP A 225 27.61 6.97 5.93
C ASP A 225 26.34 6.17 6.22
N LEU A 226 26.43 5.20 7.13
CA LEU A 226 25.35 4.25 7.46
C LEU A 226 24.05 4.95 7.89
N LEU A 227 24.14 5.94 8.78
CA LEU A 227 22.97 6.66 9.30
C LEU A 227 22.34 7.57 8.25
N SER A 228 23.12 8.11 7.32
CA SER A 228 22.58 8.99 6.28
C SER A 228 22.00 8.22 5.09
N ASP A 229 22.53 7.04 4.79
CA ASP A 229 21.93 6.12 3.83
C ASP A 229 20.63 5.53 4.40
N CYS A 230 20.57 5.24 5.70
CA CYS A 230 19.33 4.92 6.41
C CYS A 230 18.33 6.08 6.34
N ALA A 231 18.78 7.33 6.56
CA ALA A 231 17.93 8.51 6.44
C ALA A 231 17.42 8.74 5.00
N ALA A 232 18.13 8.28 3.98
CA ALA A 232 17.69 8.34 2.59
C ALA A 232 16.49 7.43 2.29
N MET A 233 16.37 6.31 3.00
CA MET A 233 15.19 5.45 2.90
C MET A 233 13.95 6.11 3.53
N LEU A 234 14.13 7.02 4.49
CA LEU A 234 13.02 7.80 5.05
C LEU A 234 12.40 8.76 4.02
N THR A 235 13.22 9.32 3.12
CA THR A 235 12.74 10.15 2.00
C THR A 235 12.35 9.35 0.76
N GLY A 236 12.79 8.09 0.67
CA GLY A 236 12.36 7.09 -0.31
C GLY A 236 13.46 6.55 -1.23
N SER A 237 14.63 7.19 -1.31
CA SER A 237 15.78 6.70 -2.09
C SER A 237 17.06 7.49 -1.82
N LEU A 238 18.21 6.82 -1.92
CA LEU A 238 19.55 7.43 -1.96
C LEU A 238 19.65 8.55 -3.01
N GLY A 239 19.02 8.38 -4.18
CA GLY A 239 19.03 9.38 -5.25
C GLY A 239 18.24 10.66 -4.95
N MET A 240 17.48 10.71 -3.84
CA MET A 240 16.67 11.87 -3.46
C MET A 240 17.28 12.72 -2.34
N LEU A 241 18.39 12.31 -1.72
CA LEU A 241 19.12 13.15 -0.78
C LEU A 241 20.17 14.02 -1.51
N PRO A 242 20.03 15.36 -1.52
CA PRO A 242 21.15 16.21 -1.87
C PRO A 242 22.21 16.11 -0.76
N SER A 243 23.48 16.16 -1.13
CA SER A 243 24.58 16.29 -0.15
C SER A 243 25.50 17.45 -0.53
N ALA A 244 26.13 18.05 0.47
CA ALA A 244 27.09 19.14 0.26
C ALA A 244 28.25 19.00 1.24
N SER A 245 29.49 19.06 0.75
CA SER A 245 30.68 19.14 1.60
C SER A 245 31.31 20.53 1.50
N PRO A 246 30.95 21.49 2.37
CA PRO A 246 31.52 22.83 2.33
C PRO A 246 32.98 22.85 2.77
N ARG A 247 33.81 23.62 2.04
CA ARG A 247 35.18 23.96 2.44
C ARG A 247 35.17 25.05 3.53
N PRO A 248 36.08 25.02 4.53
CA PRO A 248 36.18 26.09 5.52
C PRO A 248 36.45 27.46 4.88
N VAL A 249 35.80 28.50 5.41
CA VAL A 249 35.94 29.87 4.91
C VAL A 249 37.28 30.45 5.36
N ARG A 250 38.23 30.62 4.42
CA ARG A 250 39.48 31.36 4.67
C ARG A 250 39.17 32.76 5.23
N ARG A 251 39.63 33.04 6.46
CA ARG A 251 39.57 34.37 7.09
C ARG A 251 40.13 35.42 6.11
N GLY A 252 39.29 36.34 5.65
CA GLY A 252 39.66 37.41 4.72
C GLY A 252 38.64 37.70 3.60
N ARG A 253 37.83 36.73 3.18
CA ARG A 253 36.68 36.98 2.28
C ARG A 253 35.38 37.05 3.08
N LYS A 254 34.69 38.20 3.07
CA LYS A 254 33.34 38.33 3.66
C LYS A 254 32.37 37.36 2.97
N PRO A 255 31.51 36.64 3.71
CA PRO A 255 30.51 35.75 3.11
C PRO A 255 29.43 36.57 2.38
N GLN A 256 29.53 36.66 1.05
CA GLN A 256 28.50 37.27 0.21
C GLN A 256 27.45 36.23 -0.21
N GLY A 257 26.44 36.04 0.63
CA GLY A 257 25.23 35.30 0.29
C GLY A 257 24.87 34.19 1.27
N ALA A 258 24.29 34.56 2.41
CA ALA A 258 23.52 33.61 3.20
C ALA A 258 22.26 33.20 2.41
N LEU A 259 22.03 31.89 2.25
CA LEU A 259 20.86 31.36 1.55
C LEU A 259 19.59 31.56 2.41
N ARG A 260 18.94 32.72 2.28
CA ARG A 260 17.59 32.95 2.84
C ARG A 260 16.54 32.31 1.93
N THR A 261 16.30 31.01 2.08
CA THR A 261 15.24 30.27 1.37
C THR A 261 14.05 29.95 2.29
N ARG A 262 13.21 30.97 2.56
CA ARG A 262 11.76 30.75 2.77
C ARG A 262 11.07 30.80 1.40
N ALA A 263 11.10 29.69 0.67
CA ALA A 263 10.44 29.59 -0.62
C ALA A 263 8.96 29.21 -0.45
N ARG A 264 8.07 30.19 -0.30
CA ARG A 264 6.63 29.97 -0.54
C ARG A 264 6.42 29.75 -2.05
N VAL A 265 6.20 28.51 -2.46
CA VAL A 265 5.79 28.16 -3.83
C VAL A 265 4.27 27.98 -3.84
N SER A 266 3.54 28.95 -4.40
CA SER A 266 2.12 28.78 -4.71
C SER A 266 1.97 28.01 -6.03
N ALA A 267 1.67 26.72 -5.97
CA ALA A 267 1.40 25.93 -7.17
C ALA A 267 -0.01 26.24 -7.71
N ARG A 268 -0.09 26.74 -8.95
CA ARG A 268 -1.32 26.67 -9.77
C ARG A 268 -1.19 25.51 -10.74
N HIS A 269 -2.18 24.62 -10.75
CA HIS A 269 -2.17 23.37 -11.51
C HIS A 269 -2.18 23.55 -13.05
N ARG A 270 -1.47 22.64 -13.73
CA ARG A 270 -1.97 21.88 -14.88
C ARG A 270 -1.50 20.43 -14.73
N ARG A 271 -2.42 19.46 -14.88
CA ARG A 271 -2.10 18.02 -14.89
C ARG A 271 -1.47 17.63 -16.25
N PRO A 272 -0.46 16.75 -16.28
CA PRO A 272 -0.23 15.82 -17.39
C PRO A 272 -1.13 14.58 -17.24
N GLU A 273 -1.38 13.88 -18.34
CA GLU A 273 -2.20 12.66 -18.38
C GLU A 273 -1.40 11.41 -17.97
N SER A 274 -2.12 10.31 -17.75
CA SER A 274 -1.68 9.08 -17.09
C SER A 274 -0.76 8.17 -17.92
N GLY A 275 0.07 7.40 -17.20
CA GLY A 275 0.42 6.04 -17.62
C GLY A 275 1.85 5.81 -18.11
N GLN A 276 2.81 5.72 -17.18
CA GLN A 276 4.00 4.88 -17.36
C GLN A 276 4.55 4.44 -16.00
N SER A 277 4.94 3.17 -15.90
CA SER A 277 5.44 2.52 -14.67
C SER A 277 6.79 3.09 -14.24
N VAL A 278 6.92 3.47 -12.97
CA VAL A 278 8.19 3.90 -12.38
C VAL A 278 9.05 2.67 -12.04
N GLY A 279 9.66 2.09 -13.07
CA GLY A 279 10.71 1.08 -12.97
C GLY A 279 11.90 1.52 -13.79
N GLY A 280 12.94 2.07 -13.15
CA GLY A 280 14.08 2.63 -13.86
C GLY A 280 14.93 3.61 -13.05
N ALA A 281 15.47 3.18 -11.91
CA ALA A 281 16.52 3.90 -11.19
C ALA A 281 17.91 3.34 -11.56
N SER A 282 18.20 3.24 -12.86
CA SER A 282 19.43 2.62 -13.39
C SER A 282 19.82 3.19 -14.75
N GLN A 283 19.88 4.53 -14.88
CA GLN A 283 20.39 5.21 -16.09
C GLN A 283 20.72 6.69 -15.82
N LEU A 284 21.83 6.93 -15.11
CA LEU A 284 22.65 8.12 -15.29
C LEU A 284 24.09 7.61 -15.39
N HIS A 285 24.62 7.58 -16.62
CA HIS A 285 25.91 6.94 -16.97
C HIS A 285 27.05 7.96 -17.19
N ASP A 286 26.87 9.19 -16.71
CA ASP A 286 27.83 10.28 -16.91
C ASP A 286 28.69 10.48 -15.65
N ASP A 287 29.74 9.66 -15.49
CA ASP A 287 30.75 9.75 -14.41
C ASP A 287 31.71 10.95 -14.59
N ALA A 288 31.17 12.14 -14.89
CA ALA A 288 31.93 13.36 -15.15
C ALA A 288 31.81 14.37 -13.99
N ALA A 289 32.93 14.91 -13.53
CA ALA A 289 32.95 16.03 -12.61
C ALA A 289 32.81 17.35 -13.39
N LEU A 290 31.88 18.21 -12.96
CA LEU A 290 31.67 19.53 -13.56
C LEU A 290 32.17 20.63 -12.61
N PHE A 291 33.30 21.23 -12.97
CA PHE A 291 33.91 22.35 -12.26
C PHE A 291 33.25 23.67 -12.65
N VAL A 292 32.97 24.50 -11.64
CA VAL A 292 32.27 25.77 -11.83
C VAL A 292 33.06 26.91 -11.19
N ARG A 293 33.38 27.93 -11.98
CA ARG A 293 33.92 29.22 -11.53
C ARG A 293 32.91 30.34 -11.80
N ARG A 294 32.93 31.40 -11.00
CA ARG A 294 32.02 32.55 -11.15
C ARG A 294 32.62 33.60 -12.09
N GLY A 295 31.98 33.81 -13.23
CA GLY A 295 32.39 34.85 -14.18
C GLY A 295 32.26 36.27 -13.62
N ARG A 296 33.22 37.15 -13.92
CA ARG A 296 33.12 38.59 -13.59
C ARG A 296 32.13 39.29 -14.53
N ARG A 297 31.30 40.18 -13.97
CA ARG A 297 30.28 40.95 -14.72
C ARG A 297 30.90 41.75 -15.87
N ARG A 298 30.53 41.43 -17.13
CA ARG A 298 30.60 42.40 -18.23
C ARG A 298 29.44 43.40 -18.11
N ARG A 299 29.72 44.70 -18.20
CA ARG A 299 28.67 45.74 -18.34
C ARG A 299 28.12 45.70 -19.78
N PRO A 300 26.80 45.73 -20.01
CA PRO A 300 26.26 45.79 -21.36
C PRO A 300 26.37 47.21 -21.94
N HIS A 301 26.96 47.34 -23.13
CA HIS A 301 26.93 48.57 -23.93
C HIS A 301 25.56 48.74 -24.62
N ARG A 302 25.16 49.99 -24.88
CA ARG A 302 23.93 50.37 -25.60
C ARG A 302 24.18 50.59 -27.10
N GLY A 303 23.16 50.32 -27.92
CA GLY A 303 23.05 50.71 -29.34
C GLY A 303 23.40 49.57 -30.33
N GLY A 304 22.74 49.40 -31.48
CA GLY A 304 21.66 50.19 -32.09
C GLY A 304 20.95 49.42 -33.24
N ARG A 305 19.94 50.02 -33.89
CA ARG A 305 19.08 49.40 -34.94
C ARG A 305 19.52 49.71 -36.38
N SER A 306 19.44 48.72 -37.28
CA SER A 306 19.14 48.81 -38.73
C SER A 306 18.99 47.37 -39.30
N GLY A 307 18.40 47.06 -40.47
CA GLY A 307 17.67 47.89 -41.45
C GLY A 307 17.71 47.33 -42.89
N ARG A 308 16.82 46.39 -43.25
CA ARG A 308 16.37 45.92 -44.61
C ARG A 308 17.36 45.86 -45.83
N ALA A 309 17.55 44.64 -46.36
CA ALA A 309 17.62 44.23 -47.80
C ALA A 309 17.64 42.67 -47.90
N GLY A 310 17.43 41.97 -49.03
CA GLY A 310 16.86 42.35 -50.34
C GLY A 310 17.19 41.35 -51.49
N GLY A 311 16.19 40.64 -52.06
CA GLY A 311 16.32 39.70 -53.21
C GLY A 311 16.68 38.24 -52.84
N GLY A 312 16.36 37.19 -53.62
CA GLY A 312 15.52 37.07 -54.83
C GLY A 312 15.92 35.88 -55.74
N LEU A 313 14.95 35.03 -56.16
CA LEU A 313 15.04 33.96 -57.20
C LEU A 313 15.97 32.74 -56.88
N ALA A 314 15.79 31.51 -57.40
CA ALA A 314 14.75 30.88 -58.25
C ALA A 314 14.72 29.33 -58.07
N HIS A 315 13.73 28.67 -58.70
CA HIS A 315 13.49 27.22 -58.75
C HIS A 315 14.65 26.33 -59.25
N ARG A 316 14.63 25.05 -58.83
CA ARG A 316 14.53 23.90 -59.78
C ARG A 316 13.83 22.69 -59.13
N ARG A 317 13.05 21.96 -59.94
CA ARG A 317 12.44 20.66 -59.60
C ARG A 317 13.35 19.53 -60.10
N HIS A 318 13.23 18.32 -59.55
CA HIS A 318 13.25 17.11 -60.38
C HIS A 318 12.33 16.01 -59.82
N HIS A 319 11.45 15.53 -60.72
CA HIS A 319 10.84 14.20 -60.74
C HIS A 319 11.93 13.10 -60.83
N ALA A 320 11.67 11.79 -60.74
CA ALA A 320 10.62 10.93 -60.15
C ALA A 320 11.08 9.47 -60.43
N GLY A 321 10.55 8.48 -59.72
CA GLY A 321 10.80 7.07 -60.03
C GLY A 321 9.83 6.17 -59.26
N ARG A 322 9.07 5.37 -59.99
CA ARG A 322 8.22 4.29 -59.47
C ARG A 322 8.68 2.95 -60.09
N ASP A 323 7.93 1.90 -59.76
CA ASP A 323 7.81 0.61 -60.45
C ASP A 323 8.99 -0.34 -60.17
N ASP A 324 8.81 -1.66 -60.00
CA ASP A 324 7.61 -2.48 -59.74
C ASP A 324 8.09 -3.86 -59.21
N GLY A 325 7.22 -4.68 -58.60
CA GLY A 325 7.59 -6.08 -58.29
C GLY A 325 6.77 -6.77 -57.21
N SER A 326 5.85 -7.64 -57.63
CA SER A 326 5.05 -8.52 -56.77
C SER A 326 5.86 -9.71 -56.20
N PHE A 327 5.43 -10.27 -55.06
CA PHE A 327 4.94 -11.66 -55.02
C PHE A 327 4.17 -11.96 -53.71
N ASP A 328 3.35 -13.01 -53.78
CA ASP A 328 2.26 -13.40 -52.89
C ASP A 328 2.68 -14.40 -51.78
N ARG A 329 2.09 -14.32 -50.58
CA ARG A 329 1.46 -15.45 -49.85
C ARG A 329 0.95 -15.13 -48.43
N CYS A 330 -0.04 -15.94 -48.03
CA CYS A 330 -0.91 -15.79 -46.86
C CYS A 330 -0.35 -16.22 -45.49
N HIS A 331 -1.18 -15.90 -44.47
CA HIS A 331 -1.25 -16.34 -43.06
C HIS A 331 -0.72 -15.30 -42.04
N GLY A 332 -1.47 -14.87 -41.03
CA GLY A 332 -2.83 -15.23 -40.63
C GLY A 332 -2.95 -15.45 -39.12
N ARG A 333 -3.19 -14.38 -38.35
CA ARG A 333 -3.80 -14.41 -37.00
C ARG A 333 -4.16 -12.99 -36.54
N CYS A 334 -5.45 -12.68 -36.52
CA CYS A 334 -5.97 -11.41 -36.02
C CYS A 334 -5.90 -11.34 -34.49
N ARG A 335 -5.50 -10.18 -33.95
CA ARG A 335 -5.88 -9.74 -32.59
C ARG A 335 -7.11 -8.83 -32.71
N PRO A 336 -8.11 -8.92 -31.80
CA PRO A 336 -9.34 -8.14 -31.94
C PRO A 336 -9.09 -6.64 -31.78
N ARG A 337 -9.61 -5.84 -32.72
CA ARG A 337 -9.57 -4.37 -32.68
C ARG A 337 -10.65 -3.85 -31.72
N ARG A 338 -10.29 -2.86 -30.90
CA ARG A 338 -11.22 -2.05 -30.08
C ARG A 338 -12.41 -1.58 -30.92
N ALA A 339 -13.62 -1.93 -30.51
CA ALA A 339 -14.85 -1.47 -31.15
C ALA A 339 -15.01 0.06 -30.96
N ARG A 340 -15.50 0.73 -32.00
CA ARG A 340 -15.69 2.19 -32.02
C ARG A 340 -16.94 2.59 -31.23
N ARG A 341 -16.90 3.76 -30.58
CA ARG A 341 -18.07 4.44 -30.00
C ARG A 341 -19.23 4.48 -31.00
N ALA A 342 -20.35 3.83 -30.69
CA ALA A 342 -21.60 4.03 -31.40
C ALA A 342 -22.20 5.40 -31.04
N ARG A 343 -22.81 6.08 -32.02
CA ARG A 343 -23.53 7.34 -31.80
C ARG A 343 -24.81 7.07 -31.01
N ARG A 344 -25.11 7.95 -30.05
CA ARG A 344 -26.45 8.00 -29.42
C ARG A 344 -27.50 8.32 -30.50
N LEU A 345 -28.44 7.40 -30.71
CA LEU A 345 -29.74 7.70 -31.30
C LEU A 345 -30.64 8.19 -30.16
N SER A 346 -31.30 9.33 -30.37
CA SER A 346 -32.21 9.92 -29.39
C SER A 346 -33.55 9.18 -29.37
N THR A 347 -33.85 8.49 -28.28
CA THR A 347 -35.21 8.01 -28.00
C THR A 347 -36.14 9.17 -27.62
N PRO A 348 -37.46 9.06 -27.86
CA PRO A 348 -38.41 10.12 -27.51
C PRO A 348 -38.51 10.33 -26.00
N LYS A 349 -38.97 11.52 -25.58
CA LYS A 349 -39.32 11.80 -24.17
C LYS A 349 -40.56 11.00 -23.76
N GLY A 350 -40.35 9.76 -23.34
CA GLY A 350 -41.32 8.94 -22.62
C GLY A 350 -41.34 9.25 -21.13
N VAL A 351 -42.44 8.90 -20.48
CA VAL A 351 -42.70 9.03 -19.03
C VAL A 351 -41.51 8.54 -18.20
N ARG A 352 -41.09 9.32 -17.19
CA ARG A 352 -40.22 8.82 -16.12
C ARG A 352 -41.05 7.87 -15.25
N THR A 353 -40.79 6.58 -15.34
CA THR A 353 -41.08 5.66 -14.23
C THR A 353 -40.31 6.13 -13.00
N MET A 354 -40.94 6.12 -11.83
CA MET A 354 -40.29 6.52 -10.57
C MET A 354 -39.32 5.42 -10.14
N GLY A 355 -38.07 5.78 -9.82
CA GLY A 355 -37.07 4.82 -9.33
C GLY A 355 -37.24 4.52 -7.84
N TYR A 356 -36.62 3.44 -7.38
CA TYR A 356 -36.76 2.98 -6.01
C TYR A 356 -36.02 3.86 -5.00
N ARG A 357 -36.54 3.98 -3.78
CA ARG A 357 -35.83 4.65 -2.66
C ARG A 357 -35.29 3.56 -1.74
N VAL A 358 -33.97 3.43 -1.66
CA VAL A 358 -33.32 2.35 -0.90
C VAL A 358 -32.65 2.93 0.34
N ALA A 359 -33.02 2.42 1.52
CA ALA A 359 -32.40 2.80 2.77
C ALA A 359 -31.55 1.64 3.33
N VAL A 360 -30.30 1.94 3.72
CA VAL A 360 -29.32 0.93 4.18
C VAL A 360 -29.03 1.14 5.66
N ALA A 361 -29.63 0.35 6.53
CA ALA A 361 -29.41 0.41 7.97
C ALA A 361 -28.14 -0.34 8.37
N GLY A 362 -27.23 0.36 9.06
CA GLY A 362 -25.91 -0.15 9.40
C GLY A 362 -24.82 0.20 8.38
N ALA A 363 -25.05 1.22 7.53
CA ALA A 363 -24.15 1.64 6.44
C ALA A 363 -22.68 1.86 6.82
N THR A 364 -22.37 2.15 8.10
CA THR A 364 -20.98 2.30 8.60
C THR A 364 -20.31 1.00 9.06
N GLY A 365 -21.01 -0.14 9.04
CA GLY A 365 -20.47 -1.48 9.32
C GLY A 365 -19.80 -2.10 8.09
N ASN A 366 -19.22 -3.30 8.23
CA ASN A 366 -18.55 -3.98 7.11
C ASN A 366 -19.55 -4.41 6.03
N VAL A 367 -20.57 -5.18 6.41
CA VAL A 367 -21.66 -5.60 5.51
C VAL A 367 -22.42 -4.39 4.95
N GLY A 368 -22.66 -3.35 5.76
CA GLY A 368 -23.33 -2.12 5.29
C GLY A 368 -22.55 -1.35 4.21
N ARG A 369 -21.20 -1.31 4.31
CA ARG A 369 -20.35 -0.79 3.23
C ARG A 369 -20.38 -1.70 2.00
N GLN A 370 -20.29 -3.02 2.19
CA GLN A 370 -20.31 -3.96 1.09
C GLN A 370 -21.65 -3.91 0.33
N LEU A 371 -22.76 -3.69 1.03
CA LEU A 371 -24.08 -3.54 0.41
C LEU A 371 -24.18 -2.26 -0.42
N LEU A 372 -23.59 -1.14 0.05
CA LEU A 372 -23.47 0.09 -0.76
C LEU A 372 -22.55 -0.10 -1.98
N ALA A 373 -21.47 -0.88 -1.86
CA ALA A 373 -20.59 -1.20 -2.98
C ALA A 373 -21.32 -2.05 -4.04
N VAL A 374 -21.92 -3.18 -3.63
CA VAL A 374 -22.64 -4.09 -4.54
C VAL A 374 -23.83 -3.41 -5.22
N LEU A 375 -24.61 -2.57 -4.52
CA LEU A 375 -25.68 -1.76 -5.13
C LEU A 375 -25.15 -0.84 -6.25
N ALA A 376 -23.96 -0.26 -6.08
CA ALA A 376 -23.35 0.62 -7.08
C ALA A 376 -22.75 -0.19 -8.25
N GLU A 377 -22.00 -1.26 -7.96
CA GLU A 377 -21.39 -2.15 -8.97
C GLU A 377 -22.46 -2.75 -9.90
N ARG A 378 -23.60 -3.18 -9.34
CA ARG A 378 -24.72 -3.77 -10.09
C ARG A 378 -25.63 -2.75 -10.75
N ASN A 379 -25.35 -1.44 -10.60
CA ASN A 379 -26.16 -0.34 -11.12
C ASN A 379 -27.64 -0.43 -10.69
N PHE A 380 -27.88 -0.76 -9.41
CA PHE A 380 -29.21 -1.01 -8.87
C PHE A 380 -30.16 0.18 -9.12
N PRO A 381 -31.43 -0.03 -9.52
CA PRO A 381 -32.32 1.01 -10.02
C PRO A 381 -32.94 1.91 -8.92
N ALA A 382 -32.08 2.54 -8.12
CA ALA A 382 -32.47 3.48 -7.06
C ALA A 382 -32.36 4.94 -7.50
N ASP A 383 -33.43 5.71 -7.32
CA ASP A 383 -33.43 7.17 -7.46
C ASP A 383 -32.75 7.86 -6.26
N GLU A 384 -32.77 7.21 -5.07
CA GLU A 384 -32.18 7.74 -3.84
C GLU A 384 -31.64 6.61 -2.96
N ILE A 385 -30.39 6.75 -2.49
CA ILE A 385 -29.75 5.88 -1.50
C ILE A 385 -29.63 6.63 -0.17
N ILE A 386 -30.20 6.06 0.89
CA ILE A 386 -30.26 6.66 2.23
C ILE A 386 -29.42 5.81 3.21
N PRO A 387 -28.14 6.15 3.46
CA PRO A 387 -27.31 5.42 4.42
C PRO A 387 -27.70 5.76 5.86
N LEU A 388 -28.30 4.79 6.56
CA LEU A 388 -28.75 4.94 7.94
C LEU A 388 -27.71 4.38 8.92
N ALA A 389 -27.41 5.14 9.96
CA ALA A 389 -26.45 4.78 11.00
C ALA A 389 -26.94 5.17 12.40
N SER A 390 -26.26 4.67 13.44
CA SER A 390 -26.55 5.03 14.82
C SER A 390 -26.23 6.51 15.09
N ARG A 391 -26.77 7.08 16.18
CA ARG A 391 -26.51 8.47 16.59
C ARG A 391 -25.01 8.81 16.70
N ALA A 392 -24.16 7.85 17.07
CA ALA A 392 -22.70 8.00 17.16
C ALA A 392 -21.96 7.89 15.80
N SER A 393 -22.67 7.54 14.72
CA SER A 393 -22.16 7.48 13.35
C SER A 393 -22.90 8.40 12.38
N ALA A 394 -23.89 9.15 12.85
CA ALA A 394 -24.54 10.20 12.08
C ALA A 394 -23.53 11.26 11.63
N GLY A 395 -23.70 11.77 10.40
CA GLY A 395 -22.80 12.75 9.81
C GLY A 395 -21.50 12.19 9.23
N LYS A 396 -21.13 10.93 9.52
CA LYS A 396 -20.00 10.25 8.84
C LYS A 396 -20.30 10.07 7.35
N GLU A 397 -19.25 9.95 6.57
CA GLU A 397 -19.31 9.75 5.12
C GLU A 397 -19.01 8.28 4.78
N VAL A 398 -19.74 7.76 3.79
CA VAL A 398 -19.59 6.40 3.23
C VAL A 398 -19.63 6.47 1.71
N SER A 399 -18.80 5.68 1.04
CA SER A 399 -18.76 5.61 -0.42
C SER A 399 -19.96 4.82 -0.98
N PHE A 400 -20.37 5.18 -2.19
CA PHE A 400 -21.33 4.45 -3.01
C PHE A 400 -20.75 4.37 -4.43
N GLY A 401 -20.09 3.25 -4.73
CA GLY A 401 -19.13 3.16 -5.84
C GLY A 401 -17.92 4.08 -5.64
N ASP A 402 -17.17 4.31 -6.71
CA ASP A 402 -15.89 5.05 -6.67
C ASP A 402 -16.04 6.58 -6.53
N ASP A 403 -17.08 7.15 -7.16
CA ASP A 403 -17.22 8.60 -7.36
C ASP A 403 -18.18 9.30 -6.38
N ILE A 404 -19.07 8.56 -5.69
CA ILE A 404 -20.14 9.16 -4.87
C ILE A 404 -19.87 8.92 -3.39
N THR A 405 -19.93 9.99 -2.60
CA THR A 405 -19.86 9.95 -1.14
C THR A 405 -21.18 10.40 -0.54
N LEU A 406 -21.79 9.55 0.30
CA LEU A 406 -23.06 9.79 0.96
C LEU A 406 -22.85 10.06 2.46
N ARG A 407 -23.64 10.98 3.03
CA ARG A 407 -23.58 11.31 4.46
C ARG A 407 -24.62 10.51 5.25
N CYS A 408 -24.17 9.76 6.26
CA CYS A 408 -25.04 8.94 7.10
C CYS A 408 -26.03 9.77 7.93
N THR A 409 -27.28 9.34 7.99
CA THR A 409 -28.35 9.95 8.81
C THR A 409 -28.87 8.95 9.86
N ILE A 410 -29.64 9.45 10.84
CA ILE A 410 -30.26 8.61 11.90
C ILE A 410 -31.64 8.09 11.46
N SER A 411 -32.30 8.81 10.56
CA SER A 411 -33.58 8.50 9.95
C SER A 411 -33.57 8.94 8.48
N PRO A 412 -34.50 8.45 7.65
CA PRO A 412 -34.78 9.07 6.36
C PRO A 412 -35.11 10.55 6.57
N ASN A 413 -34.63 11.42 5.67
CA ASN A 413 -34.93 12.87 5.70
C ASN A 413 -36.31 13.20 5.11
N SER A 414 -37.03 12.20 4.61
CA SER A 414 -38.33 12.32 3.95
C SER A 414 -39.41 11.61 4.76
N THR A 415 -40.61 12.16 4.74
CA THR A 415 -41.82 11.54 5.32
C THR A 415 -42.42 10.45 4.44
N SER A 416 -41.96 10.32 3.19
CA SER A 416 -42.33 9.21 2.30
C SER A 416 -41.48 7.97 2.63
N PRO A 417 -42.08 6.76 2.72
CA PRO A 417 -41.34 5.54 3.03
C PRO A 417 -40.24 5.23 1.99
N ALA A 418 -39.30 4.39 2.40
CA ALA A 418 -38.37 3.76 1.46
C ALA A 418 -39.12 2.63 0.76
N SER A 419 -38.83 2.40 -0.53
CA SER A 419 -39.39 1.26 -1.24
C SER A 419 -38.78 -0.04 -0.73
N ILE A 420 -37.46 -0.02 -0.48
CA ILE A 420 -36.67 -1.17 -0.02
C ILE A 420 -35.79 -0.72 1.16
N TRP A 421 -35.78 -1.50 2.23
CA TRP A 421 -35.01 -1.22 3.45
C TRP A 421 -34.09 -2.40 3.79
N ALA A 422 -32.82 -2.30 3.41
CA ALA A 422 -31.81 -3.32 3.68
C ALA A 422 -31.20 -3.11 5.06
N CYS A 423 -31.20 -4.16 5.90
CA CYS A 423 -30.79 -4.10 7.29
C CYS A 423 -29.60 -4.98 7.58
N SER A 424 -28.48 -4.36 7.94
CA SER A 424 -27.36 -5.02 8.58
C SER A 424 -26.86 -4.24 9.81
N PRO A 425 -27.73 -3.99 10.82
CA PRO A 425 -27.28 -3.39 12.06
C PRO A 425 -26.39 -4.34 12.87
N PRO A 426 -25.60 -3.83 13.84
CA PRO A 426 -24.87 -4.66 14.79
C PRO A 426 -25.85 -5.35 15.75
N GLY A 427 -26.30 -6.55 15.37
CA GLY A 427 -27.11 -7.45 16.20
C GLY A 427 -28.63 -7.31 16.05
N SER A 428 -29.32 -8.43 16.30
CA SER A 428 -30.76 -8.65 16.09
C SER A 428 -31.68 -7.70 16.88
N ALA A 429 -31.21 -7.15 18.00
CA ALA A 429 -31.98 -6.24 18.85
C ALA A 429 -32.42 -4.95 18.12
N VAL A 430 -31.63 -4.47 17.16
CA VAL A 430 -31.95 -3.27 16.36
C VAL A 430 -33.04 -3.60 15.34
N SER A 431 -32.91 -4.72 14.62
CA SER A 431 -33.91 -5.19 13.65
C SER A 431 -35.25 -5.50 14.31
N LYS A 432 -35.25 -6.09 15.53
CA LYS A 432 -36.47 -6.36 16.32
C LYS A 432 -37.36 -5.14 16.53
N VAL A 433 -36.76 -3.95 16.70
CA VAL A 433 -37.49 -2.69 16.92
C VAL A 433 -37.80 -1.97 15.61
N HIS A 434 -36.86 -1.96 14.67
CA HIS A 434 -36.95 -1.08 13.50
C HIS A 434 -37.53 -1.75 12.25
N ALA A 435 -37.42 -3.06 12.07
CA ALA A 435 -38.02 -3.77 10.92
C ALA A 435 -39.54 -3.79 10.94
N PRO A 436 -40.23 -4.16 12.02
CA PRO A 436 -41.68 -4.07 12.07
C PRO A 436 -42.17 -2.63 11.87
N ARG A 437 -41.40 -1.64 12.33
CA ARG A 437 -41.73 -0.22 12.16
C ARG A 437 -41.58 0.28 10.72
N ALA A 438 -40.56 -0.19 9.99
CA ALA A 438 -40.36 0.16 8.58
C ALA A 438 -41.38 -0.56 7.68
N ALA A 439 -41.63 -1.85 7.95
CA ALA A 439 -42.67 -2.65 7.32
C ALA A 439 -44.06 -2.02 7.48
N ALA A 440 -44.42 -1.59 8.70
CA ALA A 440 -45.67 -0.88 8.97
C ALA A 440 -45.79 0.51 8.30
N GLN A 441 -44.69 1.05 7.76
CA GLN A 441 -44.68 2.26 6.93
C GLN A 441 -44.76 1.97 5.42
N GLY A 442 -44.85 0.69 5.02
CA GLY A 442 -44.91 0.26 3.62
C GLY A 442 -43.54 0.03 2.97
N CYS A 443 -42.46 -0.07 3.74
CA CYS A 443 -41.15 -0.46 3.21
C CYS A 443 -41.04 -1.99 3.14
N VAL A 444 -40.54 -2.56 2.03
CA VAL A 444 -40.12 -3.98 2.03
C VAL A 444 -38.76 -4.08 2.70
N VAL A 445 -38.66 -4.88 3.76
CA VAL A 445 -37.45 -5.02 4.58
C VAL A 445 -36.69 -6.28 4.21
N ILE A 446 -35.37 -6.18 4.03
CA ILE A 446 -34.48 -7.33 3.87
C ILE A 446 -33.51 -7.32 5.06
N ASP A 447 -33.67 -8.27 5.99
CA ASP A 447 -32.93 -8.32 7.26
C ASP A 447 -31.81 -9.36 7.25
N ASN A 448 -30.56 -8.89 7.37
CA ASN A 448 -29.37 -9.73 7.46
C ASN A 448 -29.10 -10.24 8.89
N THR A 449 -29.94 -9.90 9.88
CA THR A 449 -29.79 -10.43 11.24
C THR A 449 -30.47 -11.79 11.40
N SER A 450 -30.24 -12.46 12.53
CA SER A 450 -30.94 -13.70 12.85
C SER A 450 -32.37 -13.49 13.38
N GLN A 451 -32.85 -12.25 13.51
CA GLN A 451 -34.06 -11.93 14.29
C GLN A 451 -35.34 -12.62 13.78
N PHE A 452 -35.51 -12.73 12.47
CA PHE A 452 -36.75 -13.22 11.85
C PHE A 452 -36.56 -14.52 11.04
N ARG A 453 -35.36 -15.12 11.07
CA ARG A 453 -35.00 -16.26 10.22
C ARG A 453 -35.80 -17.53 10.47
N MET A 454 -36.35 -17.69 11.67
CA MET A 454 -37.15 -18.87 12.06
C MET A 454 -38.64 -18.55 12.26
N ASP A 455 -39.07 -17.33 11.96
CA ASP A 455 -40.47 -16.94 12.05
C ASP A 455 -41.22 -17.44 10.81
N GLU A 456 -42.32 -18.17 11.00
CA GLU A 456 -43.05 -18.85 9.92
C GLU A 456 -43.62 -17.88 8.87
N ASP A 457 -43.98 -16.67 9.30
CA ASP A 457 -44.56 -15.57 8.52
C ASP A 457 -43.50 -14.65 7.86
N VAL A 458 -42.22 -15.05 7.85
CA VAL A 458 -41.13 -14.38 7.13
C VAL A 458 -40.35 -15.38 6.29
N PRO A 459 -40.24 -15.19 4.96
CA PRO A 459 -39.42 -16.05 4.11
C PRO A 459 -37.92 -15.89 4.41
N LEU A 460 -37.20 -17.00 4.36
CA LEU A 460 -35.75 -17.10 4.55
C LEU A 460 -35.11 -17.50 3.22
N VAL A 461 -34.39 -16.58 2.57
CA VAL A 461 -34.18 -16.66 1.11
C VAL A 461 -32.71 -16.69 0.70
N VAL A 462 -32.37 -17.60 -0.21
CA VAL A 462 -31.22 -17.53 -1.12
C VAL A 462 -31.81 -17.62 -2.55
N PRO A 463 -31.76 -16.56 -3.39
CA PRO A 463 -32.53 -16.52 -4.63
C PRO A 463 -32.25 -17.67 -5.60
N GLU A 464 -31.00 -18.13 -5.71
CA GLU A 464 -30.61 -19.25 -6.56
C GLU A 464 -31.02 -20.64 -6.02
N VAL A 465 -31.54 -20.71 -4.79
CA VAL A 465 -31.88 -21.97 -4.09
C VAL A 465 -33.38 -22.09 -3.83
N ASN A 466 -34.02 -21.04 -3.30
CA ASN A 466 -35.43 -21.05 -2.92
C ASN A 466 -36.11 -19.69 -3.19
N GLY A 467 -35.75 -19.03 -4.29
CA GLY A 467 -36.26 -17.70 -4.66
C GLY A 467 -37.78 -17.61 -4.75
N GLU A 468 -38.48 -18.70 -5.08
CA GLU A 468 -39.95 -18.77 -5.09
C GLU A 468 -40.58 -18.46 -3.72
N THR A 469 -39.86 -18.67 -2.62
CA THR A 469 -40.32 -18.33 -1.26
C THR A 469 -40.43 -16.82 -1.03
N ILE A 470 -39.79 -15.97 -1.86
CA ILE A 470 -39.96 -14.51 -1.81
C ILE A 470 -41.43 -14.12 -1.90
N ALA A 471 -42.26 -14.87 -2.64
CA ALA A 471 -43.68 -14.56 -2.82
C ALA A 471 -44.47 -14.36 -1.52
N GLY A 472 -44.04 -14.93 -0.39
CA GLY A 472 -44.66 -14.74 0.93
C GLY A 472 -44.18 -13.52 1.73
N TYR A 473 -43.41 -12.60 1.13
CA TYR A 473 -42.85 -11.44 1.83
C TYR A 473 -43.92 -10.48 2.38
N ASP A 474 -45.08 -10.41 1.75
CA ASP A 474 -46.16 -9.45 2.02
C ASP A 474 -46.84 -9.68 3.38
N ALA A 475 -46.80 -10.92 3.89
CA ALA A 475 -47.31 -11.31 5.20
C ALA A 475 -46.82 -10.39 6.34
N ARG A 476 -45.56 -9.93 6.28
CA ARG A 476 -44.99 -8.93 7.21
C ARG A 476 -44.21 -7.80 6.54
N ASN A 477 -44.11 -7.74 5.22
CA ASN A 477 -43.15 -6.89 4.47
C ASN A 477 -41.70 -7.05 4.96
N ILE A 478 -41.31 -8.25 5.40
CA ILE A 478 -39.96 -8.58 5.88
C ILE A 478 -39.52 -9.88 5.22
N ILE A 479 -38.30 -9.90 4.68
CA ILE A 479 -37.58 -11.08 4.19
C ILE A 479 -36.32 -11.23 5.04
N ALA A 480 -36.02 -12.46 5.48
CA ALA A 480 -34.82 -12.77 6.21
C ALA A 480 -33.72 -13.28 5.27
N ASN A 481 -32.52 -12.74 5.42
CA ASN A 481 -31.32 -13.18 4.72
C ASN A 481 -30.52 -14.13 5.67
N PRO A 482 -30.13 -15.35 5.23
CA PRO A 482 -29.54 -16.37 6.12
C PRO A 482 -28.14 -16.04 6.62
N ASN A 483 -27.56 -16.98 7.38
CA ASN A 483 -26.18 -16.93 7.85
C ASN A 483 -25.22 -17.06 6.67
N CYS A 484 -24.09 -16.33 6.72
CA CYS A 484 -23.05 -16.37 5.68
C CYS A 484 -22.52 -17.79 5.38
N SER A 485 -22.31 -18.61 6.42
CA SER A 485 -21.94 -20.03 6.27
C SER A 485 -23.07 -20.86 5.67
N THR A 486 -24.31 -20.68 6.13
CA THR A 486 -25.46 -21.38 5.54
C THR A 486 -25.60 -21.09 4.05
N ILE A 487 -25.48 -19.82 3.62
CA ILE A 487 -25.65 -19.40 2.22
C ILE A 487 -24.66 -20.14 1.31
N GLN A 488 -23.36 -20.09 1.59
CA GLN A 488 -22.38 -20.76 0.73
C GLN A 488 -22.57 -22.30 0.72
N MET A 489 -22.97 -22.89 1.84
CA MET A 489 -23.25 -24.32 1.91
C MET A 489 -24.47 -24.70 1.06
N VAL A 490 -25.60 -23.99 1.16
CA VAL A 490 -26.80 -24.32 0.35
C VAL A 490 -26.62 -23.99 -1.14
N MET A 491 -25.84 -22.96 -1.49
CA MET A 491 -25.47 -22.66 -2.89
C MET A 491 -24.78 -23.85 -3.56
N ALA A 492 -23.82 -24.48 -2.88
CA ALA A 492 -23.13 -25.67 -3.39
C ALA A 492 -24.00 -26.93 -3.32
N LEU A 493 -24.82 -27.10 -2.28
CA LEU A 493 -25.57 -28.34 -2.05
C LEU A 493 -26.89 -28.45 -2.81
N LYS A 494 -27.55 -27.34 -3.18
CA LYS A 494 -28.81 -27.36 -3.95
C LYS A 494 -28.74 -28.14 -5.28
N PRO A 495 -27.79 -27.87 -6.22
CA PRO A 495 -27.75 -28.59 -7.49
C PRO A 495 -27.48 -30.09 -7.32
N LEU A 496 -26.80 -30.50 -6.24
CA LEU A 496 -26.58 -31.90 -5.90
C LEU A 496 -27.85 -32.52 -5.29
N HIS A 497 -28.53 -31.80 -4.39
CA HIS A 497 -29.78 -32.24 -3.75
C HIS A 497 -30.91 -32.47 -4.77
N ASP A 498 -31.02 -31.60 -5.77
CA ASP A 498 -32.04 -31.70 -6.82
C ASP A 498 -31.86 -32.94 -7.72
N HIS A 499 -30.62 -33.42 -7.84
CA HIS A 499 -30.28 -34.64 -8.57
C HIS A 499 -30.43 -35.89 -7.70
N ALA A 500 -29.79 -35.91 -6.53
CA ALA A 500 -29.86 -36.96 -5.53
C ALA A 500 -30.18 -36.35 -4.18
N ARG A 501 -31.30 -36.74 -3.53
CA ARG A 501 -31.69 -36.12 -2.26
C ARG A 501 -30.61 -36.33 -1.19
N ILE A 502 -30.23 -35.25 -0.53
CA ILE A 502 -29.30 -35.27 0.60
C ILE A 502 -29.99 -35.89 1.81
N LYS A 503 -29.30 -36.83 2.45
CA LYS A 503 -29.70 -37.48 3.69
C LYS A 503 -29.01 -36.87 4.92
N ARG A 504 -27.71 -36.59 4.81
CA ARG A 504 -26.88 -36.12 5.93
C ARG A 504 -25.74 -35.21 5.47
N ILE A 505 -25.43 -34.21 6.29
CA ILE A 505 -24.33 -33.27 6.12
C ILE A 505 -23.49 -33.28 7.42
N VAL A 506 -22.18 -33.41 7.30
CA VAL A 506 -21.22 -33.04 8.35
C VAL A 506 -20.37 -31.91 7.81
N VAL A 507 -20.32 -30.78 8.52
CA VAL A 507 -19.57 -29.59 8.12
C VAL A 507 -18.64 -29.12 9.22
N SER A 508 -17.38 -28.88 8.87
CA SER A 508 -16.42 -28.15 9.69
C SER A 508 -16.11 -26.81 9.02
N THR A 509 -16.51 -25.71 9.67
CA THR A 509 -16.30 -24.36 9.13
C THR A 509 -15.01 -23.73 9.64
N TYR A 510 -14.36 -22.97 8.77
CA TYR A 510 -13.15 -22.21 8.96
C TYR A 510 -13.50 -20.74 8.64
N GLN A 511 -14.26 -20.11 9.54
CA GLN A 511 -14.78 -18.76 9.33
C GLN A 511 -13.72 -17.67 9.59
N SER A 512 -13.68 -16.67 8.72
CA SER A 512 -12.88 -15.45 8.87
C SER A 512 -13.34 -14.54 10.00
N THR A 513 -12.47 -13.62 10.42
CA THR A 513 -12.73 -12.64 11.48
C THR A 513 -13.74 -11.55 11.09
N SER A 514 -13.92 -11.24 9.81
CA SER A 514 -14.91 -10.24 9.37
C SER A 514 -16.36 -10.60 9.69
N GLY A 515 -16.68 -11.90 9.86
CA GLY A 515 -18.00 -12.36 10.30
C GLY A 515 -18.38 -11.88 11.71
N ALA A 516 -17.38 -11.60 12.57
CA ALA A 516 -17.58 -10.95 13.86
C ALA A 516 -17.46 -9.41 13.81
N GLY A 517 -17.37 -8.83 12.61
CA GLY A 517 -17.33 -7.39 12.37
C GLY A 517 -15.94 -6.75 12.52
N LYS A 518 -15.89 -5.42 12.47
CA LYS A 518 -14.63 -4.66 12.37
C LYS A 518 -13.69 -4.90 13.56
N GLN A 519 -14.20 -4.88 14.79
CA GLN A 519 -13.35 -5.01 15.99
C GLN A 519 -12.60 -6.35 16.03
N ALA A 520 -13.19 -7.42 15.51
CA ALA A 520 -12.56 -8.73 15.39
C ALA A 520 -11.44 -8.77 14.33
N MET A 521 -11.59 -8.03 13.22
CA MET A 521 -10.53 -7.86 12.23
C MET A 521 -9.38 -6.99 12.78
N ASP A 522 -9.71 -5.88 13.44
CA ASP A 522 -8.74 -5.00 14.09
C ASP A 522 -7.94 -5.80 15.14
N GLU A 523 -8.60 -6.67 15.92
CA GLU A 523 -7.96 -7.57 16.91
C GLU A 523 -7.05 -8.64 16.27
N LEU A 524 -7.41 -9.22 15.12
CA LEU A 524 -6.51 -10.13 14.39
C LEU A 524 -5.23 -9.40 13.95
N PHE A 525 -5.38 -8.18 13.42
CA PHE A 525 -4.26 -7.35 13.00
C PHE A 525 -3.35 -6.97 14.18
N ASP A 526 -3.94 -6.49 15.29
CA ASP A 526 -3.18 -6.07 16.48
C ASP A 526 -2.50 -7.25 17.19
N HIS A 527 -3.17 -8.40 17.35
CA HIS A 527 -2.53 -9.61 17.88
C HIS A 527 -1.34 -10.07 17.00
N THR A 528 -1.51 -10.08 15.68
CA THR A 528 -0.46 -10.49 14.73
C THR A 528 0.73 -9.55 14.81
N ARG A 529 0.46 -8.24 14.83
CA ARG A 529 1.48 -7.19 14.99
C ARG A 529 2.20 -7.29 16.33
N ALA A 530 1.49 -7.53 17.43
CA ALA A 530 2.07 -7.65 18.76
C ALA A 530 3.10 -8.79 18.82
N ILE A 531 2.80 -9.94 18.23
CA ILE A 531 3.70 -11.10 18.17
C ILE A 531 5.01 -10.76 17.45
N TYR A 532 4.96 -10.11 16.27
CA TYR A 532 6.17 -9.66 15.58
C TYR A 532 6.94 -8.54 16.31
N MET A 533 6.30 -7.85 17.27
CA MET A 533 6.93 -6.84 18.13
C MET A 533 7.42 -7.42 19.47
N ASN A 534 7.39 -8.75 19.65
CA ASN A 534 7.65 -9.44 20.93
C ASN A 534 6.79 -8.92 22.10
N ALA A 535 5.59 -8.43 21.79
CA ALA A 535 4.58 -7.98 22.75
C ALA A 535 3.46 -9.03 22.89
N ARG A 536 2.62 -8.86 23.91
CA ARG A 536 1.36 -9.59 24.07
C ARG A 536 0.22 -8.59 24.18
N GLU A 537 -0.85 -8.87 23.46
CA GLU A 537 -2.13 -8.16 23.55
C GLU A 537 -3.17 -9.17 24.06
N GLU A 538 -4.01 -8.73 25.00
CA GLU A 538 -5.06 -9.57 25.56
C GLU A 538 -6.32 -9.54 24.68
N PRO A 539 -7.00 -10.68 24.44
CA PRO A 539 -8.21 -10.76 23.62
C PRO A 539 -9.35 -9.91 24.19
N ARG A 540 -10.12 -9.25 23.31
CA ARG A 540 -11.24 -8.35 23.67
C ARG A 540 -12.52 -8.70 22.93
N ALA A 541 -12.41 -9.00 21.63
CA ALA A 541 -13.50 -9.44 20.76
C ALA A 541 -13.65 -10.97 20.75
N PHE A 542 -12.55 -11.72 20.90
CA PHE A 542 -12.56 -13.17 21.00
C PHE A 542 -12.25 -13.66 22.42
N ALA A 543 -12.70 -14.87 22.77
CA ALA A 543 -12.41 -15.49 24.07
C ALA A 543 -10.95 -16.00 24.21
N LYS A 544 -10.21 -16.03 23.10
CA LYS A 544 -8.80 -16.48 22.99
C LYS A 544 -8.11 -15.67 21.88
N THR A 545 -6.79 -15.53 21.96
CA THR A 545 -5.96 -14.90 20.93
C THR A 545 -6.22 -15.58 19.59
N ILE A 546 -6.56 -14.81 18.55
CA ILE A 546 -6.88 -15.35 17.22
C ILE A 546 -5.66 -15.45 16.31
N ALA A 547 -4.65 -14.58 16.45
CA ALA A 547 -3.45 -14.63 15.61
C ALA A 547 -2.68 -15.95 15.78
N PHE A 548 -2.37 -16.59 14.66
CA PHE A 548 -1.71 -17.91 14.58
C PHE A 548 -2.41 -19.02 15.39
N ASN A 549 -3.74 -18.91 15.59
CA ASN A 549 -4.52 -19.84 16.41
C ASN A 549 -5.87 -20.14 15.74
N VAL A 550 -6.53 -21.22 16.19
CA VAL A 550 -7.88 -21.60 15.76
C VAL A 550 -8.80 -21.67 16.98
N VAL A 551 -9.97 -21.05 16.90
CA VAL A 551 -10.89 -20.90 18.05
C VAL A 551 -12.20 -21.64 17.74
N PRO A 552 -12.46 -22.82 18.32
CA PRO A 552 -13.64 -23.63 18.07
C PRO A 552 -14.85 -23.14 18.89
N GLN A 553 -15.19 -21.86 18.71
CA GLN A 553 -16.36 -21.24 19.33
C GLN A 553 -16.81 -20.05 18.49
N ILE A 554 -18.06 -20.08 18.04
CA ILE A 554 -18.69 -18.93 17.36
C ILE A 554 -20.07 -18.68 17.96
N GLY A 555 -20.22 -17.51 18.59
CA GLY A 555 -21.41 -17.19 19.40
C GLY A 555 -21.34 -17.76 20.83
N ALA A 556 -22.50 -17.78 21.48
CA ALA A 556 -22.65 -18.38 22.81
C ALA A 556 -22.78 -19.90 22.70
N PHE A 557 -22.42 -20.61 23.77
CA PHE A 557 -22.74 -22.02 23.94
C PHE A 557 -24.17 -22.21 24.42
N ASP A 558 -24.85 -23.22 23.88
CA ASP A 558 -26.13 -23.74 24.35
C ASP A 558 -25.90 -24.87 25.39
N THR A 559 -26.96 -25.37 26.01
CA THR A 559 -26.88 -26.29 27.17
C THR A 559 -26.35 -27.69 26.85
N ASP A 560 -26.37 -28.09 25.58
CA ASP A 560 -25.84 -29.37 25.08
C ASP A 560 -24.36 -29.30 24.67
N GLY A 561 -23.74 -28.10 24.75
CA GLY A 561 -22.37 -27.86 24.34
C GLY A 561 -22.20 -27.44 22.87
N SER A 562 -23.29 -27.39 22.09
CA SER A 562 -23.27 -26.75 20.77
C SER A 562 -23.19 -25.23 20.89
N THR A 563 -22.90 -24.54 19.79
CA THR A 563 -22.89 -23.09 19.72
C THR A 563 -24.07 -22.55 18.91
N GLY A 564 -24.49 -21.33 19.24
CA GLY A 564 -25.55 -20.64 18.53
C GLY A 564 -25.26 -20.35 17.04
N GLU A 565 -24.05 -20.59 16.54
CA GLU A 565 -23.74 -20.57 15.10
C GLU A 565 -23.99 -21.92 14.43
N GLU A 566 -23.54 -23.02 15.05
CA GLU A 566 -23.81 -24.39 14.59
C GLU A 566 -25.33 -24.64 14.53
N ALA A 567 -26.04 -24.20 15.58
CA ALA A 567 -27.49 -24.29 15.65
C ALA A 567 -28.23 -23.44 14.59
N LYS A 568 -27.61 -22.38 14.03
CA LYS A 568 -28.14 -21.66 12.86
C LYS A 568 -27.95 -22.49 11.59
N MET A 569 -26.74 -23.02 11.36
CA MET A 569 -26.48 -23.83 10.15
C MET A 569 -27.46 -24.99 10.04
N VAL A 570 -27.69 -25.73 11.13
CA VAL A 570 -28.66 -26.83 11.17
C VAL A 570 -30.07 -26.36 10.77
N ARG A 571 -30.64 -25.41 11.52
CA ARG A 571 -32.05 -24.98 11.33
C ARG A 571 -32.28 -24.22 10.03
N GLU A 572 -31.34 -23.38 9.62
CA GLU A 572 -31.48 -22.59 8.40
C GLU A 572 -31.33 -23.48 7.16
N THR A 573 -30.41 -24.46 7.14
CA THR A 573 -30.35 -25.45 6.04
C THR A 573 -31.61 -26.29 5.94
N GLN A 574 -32.15 -26.76 7.07
CA GLN A 574 -33.42 -27.50 7.11
C GLN A 574 -34.62 -26.67 6.61
N ARG A 575 -34.62 -25.35 6.88
CA ARG A 575 -35.68 -24.45 6.41
C ARG A 575 -35.54 -24.05 4.93
N ILE A 576 -34.32 -23.88 4.42
CA ILE A 576 -34.05 -23.40 3.06
C ILE A 576 -34.08 -24.53 2.04
N LEU A 577 -33.48 -25.67 2.38
CA LEU A 577 -33.22 -26.76 1.45
C LEU A 577 -34.24 -27.89 1.60
N ASP A 578 -34.24 -28.57 2.75
CA ASP A 578 -35.13 -29.71 3.02
C ASP A 578 -35.12 -30.06 4.53
N PRO A 579 -36.31 -30.15 5.19
CA PRO A 579 -36.39 -30.43 6.62
C PRO A 579 -35.99 -31.85 7.03
N GLU A 580 -35.90 -32.81 6.08
CA GLU A 580 -35.46 -34.18 6.39
C GLU A 580 -33.92 -34.30 6.51
N ILE A 581 -33.16 -33.29 6.10
CA ILE A 581 -31.69 -33.32 6.14
C ILE A 581 -31.17 -33.33 7.58
N LEU A 582 -30.34 -34.32 7.91
CA LEU A 582 -29.59 -34.38 9.17
C LEU A 582 -28.28 -33.59 9.06
N VAL A 583 -28.14 -32.49 9.82
CA VAL A 583 -26.94 -31.65 9.80
C VAL A 583 -26.16 -31.76 11.11
N SER A 584 -24.85 -31.97 11.03
CA SER A 584 -23.90 -31.84 12.13
C SER A 584 -22.86 -30.78 11.77
N ALA A 585 -22.81 -29.69 12.51
CA ALA A 585 -21.90 -28.57 12.26
C ALA A 585 -20.86 -28.42 13.38
N THR A 586 -19.66 -28.01 13.01
CA THR A 586 -18.62 -27.54 13.94
C THR A 586 -18.07 -26.22 13.42
N CYS A 587 -18.21 -25.13 14.19
CA CYS A 587 -17.88 -23.79 13.73
C CYS A 587 -16.60 -23.23 14.36
N VAL A 588 -15.55 -23.08 13.55
CA VAL A 588 -14.21 -22.65 14.00
C VAL A 588 -13.84 -21.30 13.40
N ARG A 589 -13.41 -20.36 14.23
CA ARG A 589 -12.84 -19.09 13.79
C ARG A 589 -11.35 -19.27 13.49
N VAL A 590 -10.90 -18.80 12.33
CA VAL A 590 -9.52 -18.90 11.83
C VAL A 590 -8.91 -17.53 11.58
N PRO A 591 -7.57 -17.39 11.48
CA PRO A 591 -6.89 -16.09 11.35
C PRO A 591 -6.89 -15.58 9.90
N THR A 592 -8.06 -15.59 9.25
CA THR A 592 -8.29 -14.93 7.95
C THR A 592 -9.12 -13.66 8.16
N PHE A 593 -8.91 -12.64 7.32
CA PHE A 593 -9.66 -11.38 7.42
C PHE A 593 -11.07 -11.51 6.83
N ILE A 594 -11.17 -11.96 5.58
CA ILE A 594 -12.41 -12.14 4.81
C ILE A 594 -12.34 -13.53 4.13
N GLY A 595 -13.49 -14.08 3.74
CA GLY A 595 -13.62 -15.41 3.15
C GLY A 595 -13.92 -16.48 4.20
N HIS A 596 -15.04 -17.18 4.07
CA HIS A 596 -15.30 -18.38 4.85
C HIS A 596 -14.90 -19.61 4.04
N ALA A 597 -14.49 -20.67 4.75
CA ALA A 597 -14.15 -21.96 4.17
C ALA A 597 -14.88 -23.07 4.92
N GLU A 598 -15.31 -24.11 4.21
CA GLU A 598 -16.07 -25.21 4.78
C GLU A 598 -15.61 -26.54 4.18
N ALA A 599 -15.21 -27.47 5.04
CA ALA A 599 -15.05 -28.87 4.68
C ALA A 599 -16.40 -29.56 4.93
N VAL A 600 -17.03 -30.06 3.86
CA VAL A 600 -18.35 -30.67 3.91
C VAL A 600 -18.26 -32.13 3.45
N ASN A 601 -18.76 -33.04 4.29
CA ASN A 601 -19.05 -34.43 3.92
C ASN A 601 -20.57 -34.54 3.79
N VAL A 602 -21.06 -34.93 2.62
CA VAL A 602 -22.48 -35.10 2.31
C VAL A 602 -22.77 -36.55 1.96
N GLU A 603 -23.88 -37.08 2.45
CA GLU A 603 -24.39 -38.43 2.21
C GLU A 603 -25.76 -38.33 1.53
N PHE A 604 -25.93 -39.05 0.43
CA PHE A 604 -27.13 -39.00 -0.41
C PHE A 604 -27.98 -40.27 -0.28
N HIS A 605 -29.26 -40.18 -0.63
CA HIS A 605 -30.14 -41.34 -0.73
C HIS A 605 -29.75 -42.23 -1.92
N ASP A 606 -29.50 -41.60 -3.07
CA ASP A 606 -29.10 -42.23 -4.33
C ASP A 606 -27.62 -41.96 -4.62
N PRO A 607 -26.93 -42.80 -5.40
CA PRO A 607 -25.53 -42.56 -5.75
C PRO A 607 -25.39 -41.36 -6.70
N ILE A 608 -24.33 -40.58 -6.51
CA ILE A 608 -23.85 -39.52 -7.39
C ILE A 608 -22.33 -39.65 -7.48
N ASP A 609 -21.77 -39.54 -8.67
CA ASP A 609 -20.31 -39.61 -8.86
C ASP A 609 -19.63 -38.24 -8.91
N GLU A 610 -18.30 -38.26 -8.98
CA GLU A 610 -17.47 -37.07 -8.84
C GLU A 610 -17.42 -36.24 -10.13
N GLU A 611 -17.67 -36.83 -11.29
CA GLU A 611 -17.72 -36.15 -12.59
C GLU A 611 -19.11 -35.51 -12.75
N GLU A 612 -20.17 -36.26 -12.49
CA GLU A 612 -21.56 -35.77 -12.45
C GLU A 612 -21.73 -34.61 -11.44
N ALA A 613 -21.18 -34.74 -10.23
CA ALA A 613 -21.20 -33.65 -9.26
C ALA A 613 -20.47 -32.38 -9.77
N ARG A 614 -19.34 -32.52 -10.50
CA ARG A 614 -18.63 -31.38 -11.09
C ARG A 614 -19.44 -30.71 -12.20
N GLU A 615 -20.13 -31.48 -13.04
CA GLU A 615 -20.98 -30.94 -14.10
C GLU A 615 -22.16 -30.16 -13.52
N LEU A 616 -22.88 -30.75 -12.55
CA LEU A 616 -24.00 -30.10 -11.86
C LEU A 616 -23.59 -28.81 -11.16
N LEU A 617 -22.47 -28.83 -10.42
CA LEU A 617 -21.91 -27.64 -9.75
C LEU A 617 -21.44 -26.57 -10.74
N SER A 618 -20.84 -26.96 -11.87
CA SER A 618 -20.35 -26.01 -12.90
C SER A 618 -21.48 -25.38 -13.71
N ALA A 619 -22.65 -26.02 -13.75
CA ALA A 619 -23.85 -25.50 -14.39
C ALA A 619 -24.70 -24.60 -13.44
N ALA A 620 -24.45 -24.66 -12.13
CA ALA A 620 -25.26 -23.97 -11.13
C ALA A 620 -24.98 -22.45 -11.09
N PRO A 621 -26.02 -21.59 -11.16
CA PRO A 621 -25.84 -20.14 -11.07
C PRO A 621 -25.14 -19.71 -9.77
N GLY A 622 -24.11 -18.86 -9.88
CA GLY A 622 -23.38 -18.35 -8.72
C GLY A 622 -22.39 -19.34 -8.07
N VAL A 623 -22.17 -20.50 -8.67
CA VAL A 623 -21.17 -21.48 -8.25
C VAL A 623 -20.03 -21.54 -9.28
N GLU A 624 -18.78 -21.64 -8.82
CA GLU A 624 -17.61 -21.85 -9.69
C GLU A 624 -16.77 -23.04 -9.21
N VAL A 625 -16.49 -24.00 -10.11
CA VAL A 625 -15.72 -25.21 -9.76
C VAL A 625 -14.24 -25.02 -10.08
N ILE A 626 -13.43 -24.87 -9.03
CA ILE A 626 -11.97 -24.92 -9.10
C ILE A 626 -11.53 -26.22 -8.44
N ASP A 627 -11.59 -27.32 -9.19
CA ASP A 627 -11.20 -28.65 -8.69
C ASP A 627 -10.27 -29.35 -9.68
N ARG A 628 -8.96 -29.31 -9.41
CA ARG A 628 -7.93 -29.97 -10.23
C ARG A 628 -6.93 -30.72 -9.35
N PRO A 629 -6.52 -31.95 -9.71
CA PRO A 629 -5.64 -32.78 -8.89
C PRO A 629 -4.15 -32.40 -9.05
N PHE A 630 -3.81 -31.14 -8.78
CA PHE A 630 -2.42 -30.65 -8.69
C PHE A 630 -2.30 -29.53 -7.64
N ASP A 631 -1.07 -29.17 -7.26
CA ASP A 631 -0.80 -28.18 -6.22
C ASP A 631 -1.36 -26.78 -6.58
N GLY A 632 -2.26 -26.25 -5.73
CA GLY A 632 -2.98 -25.01 -6.00
C GLY A 632 -4.19 -25.15 -6.94
N GLY A 633 -4.58 -26.37 -7.32
CA GLY A 633 -5.78 -26.65 -8.11
C GLY A 633 -7.11 -26.56 -7.34
N TYR A 634 -7.19 -25.68 -6.33
CA TYR A 634 -8.34 -25.51 -5.43
C TYR A 634 -8.42 -24.08 -4.90
N ALA A 635 -9.63 -23.61 -4.59
CA ALA A 635 -9.87 -22.27 -4.06
C ALA A 635 -9.61 -22.18 -2.55
N THR A 636 -9.16 -21.02 -2.08
CA THR A 636 -8.95 -20.69 -0.66
C THR A 636 -9.75 -19.45 -0.25
N PRO A 637 -9.90 -19.15 1.06
CA PRO A 637 -10.56 -17.94 1.53
C PRO A 637 -10.00 -16.62 0.99
N VAL A 638 -8.75 -16.60 0.50
CA VAL A 638 -8.14 -15.40 -0.10
C VAL A 638 -8.63 -15.19 -1.53
N ASP A 639 -8.83 -16.28 -2.28
CA ASP A 639 -9.17 -16.23 -3.70
C ASP A 639 -10.61 -15.78 -3.95
N CYS A 640 -11.51 -15.98 -2.98
CA CYS A 640 -12.91 -15.56 -3.10
C CYS A 640 -13.18 -14.11 -2.70
N VAL A 641 -12.21 -13.38 -2.12
CA VAL A 641 -12.47 -12.03 -1.55
C VAL A 641 -12.84 -11.03 -2.64
N GLY A 642 -14.01 -10.43 -2.52
CA GLY A 642 -14.54 -9.47 -3.48
C GLY A 642 -15.29 -10.07 -4.67
N GLU A 643 -15.30 -11.40 -4.82
CA GLU A 643 -16.00 -12.12 -5.91
C GLU A 643 -17.47 -12.42 -5.57
N ASP A 644 -18.33 -12.47 -6.59
CA ASP A 644 -19.76 -12.80 -6.45
C ASP A 644 -20.01 -14.32 -6.22
N ALA A 645 -19.07 -15.17 -6.62
CA ALA A 645 -19.26 -16.61 -6.68
C ALA A 645 -19.04 -17.35 -5.34
N THR A 646 -19.66 -18.54 -5.24
CA THR A 646 -19.30 -19.58 -4.27
C THR A 646 -18.41 -20.59 -4.96
N PHE A 647 -17.17 -20.73 -4.52
CA PHE A 647 -16.20 -21.63 -5.16
C PHE A 647 -16.26 -23.01 -4.51
N VAL A 648 -16.25 -24.06 -5.33
CA VAL A 648 -16.23 -25.46 -4.88
C VAL A 648 -15.01 -26.19 -5.43
N SER A 649 -14.35 -26.93 -4.56
CA SER A 649 -13.10 -27.65 -4.80
C SER A 649 -13.08 -29.00 -4.08
N ARG A 650 -12.03 -29.80 -4.33
CA ARG A 650 -11.70 -31.05 -3.63
C ARG A 650 -12.81 -32.10 -3.69
N ILE A 651 -13.60 -32.08 -4.76
CA ILE A 651 -14.75 -32.95 -5.01
C ILE A 651 -14.23 -34.38 -5.17
N ARG A 652 -14.63 -35.26 -4.26
CA ARG A 652 -14.18 -36.67 -4.26
C ARG A 652 -15.16 -37.53 -3.45
N ARG A 653 -15.24 -38.81 -3.77
CA ARG A 653 -16.03 -39.78 -3.02
C ARG A 653 -15.52 -39.91 -1.58
N ASP A 654 -16.44 -39.99 -0.63
CA ASP A 654 -16.14 -40.44 0.74
C ASP A 654 -16.18 -41.97 0.78
N PRO A 655 -15.07 -42.67 1.05
CA PRO A 655 -15.04 -44.14 1.07
C PRO A 655 -15.68 -44.74 2.34
N THR A 656 -16.06 -43.92 3.33
CA THR A 656 -16.59 -44.40 4.62
C THR A 656 -18.11 -44.55 4.65
N VAL A 657 -18.82 -44.02 3.64
CA VAL A 657 -20.27 -44.03 3.49
C VAL A 657 -20.65 -44.36 2.04
N ALA A 658 -21.73 -45.11 1.83
CA ALA A 658 -22.02 -45.73 0.53
C ALA A 658 -22.14 -44.72 -0.63
N ASN A 659 -22.97 -43.69 -0.43
CA ASN A 659 -23.28 -42.62 -1.37
C ASN A 659 -22.75 -41.29 -0.81
N GLY A 660 -21.47 -41.23 -0.46
CA GLY A 660 -20.86 -40.06 0.15
C GLY A 660 -19.94 -39.28 -0.77
N LEU A 661 -19.96 -37.95 -0.62
CA LEU A 661 -19.08 -37.02 -1.33
C LEU A 661 -18.46 -36.04 -0.33
N CYS A 662 -17.18 -35.72 -0.54
CA CYS A 662 -16.46 -34.67 0.20
C CYS A 662 -16.31 -33.45 -0.71
N LEU A 663 -16.56 -32.27 -0.14
CA LEU A 663 -16.47 -30.96 -0.80
C LEU A 663 -15.61 -30.01 0.05
N TRP A 664 -14.98 -29.04 -0.61
CA TRP A 664 -14.40 -27.85 -0.01
C TRP A 664 -15.06 -26.63 -0.63
N ILE A 665 -15.69 -25.80 0.19
CA ILE A 665 -16.51 -24.66 -0.27
C ILE A 665 -15.92 -23.38 0.31
N VAL A 666 -15.67 -22.37 -0.52
CA VAL A 666 -15.24 -21.04 -0.07
C VAL A 666 -16.04 -19.92 -0.71
N SER A 667 -16.38 -18.89 0.07
CA SER A 667 -17.05 -17.69 -0.45
C SER A 667 -16.79 -16.46 0.41
N ASP A 668 -16.92 -15.28 -0.18
CA ASP A 668 -16.84 -14.03 0.57
C ASP A 668 -18.08 -13.84 1.44
N ASN A 669 -17.85 -13.97 2.74
CA ASN A 669 -18.86 -13.91 3.80
C ASN A 669 -19.46 -12.52 4.04
N LEU A 670 -18.83 -11.44 3.52
CA LEU A 670 -19.41 -10.10 3.51
C LEU A 670 -20.19 -9.84 2.21
N ARG A 671 -19.75 -10.46 1.10
CA ARG A 671 -20.35 -10.34 -0.24
C ARG A 671 -21.47 -11.37 -0.44
N LYS A 672 -21.24 -12.53 -1.05
CA LYS A 672 -22.31 -13.55 -1.25
C LYS A 672 -22.94 -13.99 0.07
N GLY A 673 -22.14 -14.15 1.13
CA GLY A 673 -22.64 -14.50 2.46
C GLY A 673 -23.45 -13.41 3.19
N ALA A 674 -23.60 -12.20 2.64
CA ALA A 674 -24.46 -11.18 3.26
C ALA A 674 -24.97 -10.11 2.29
N ALA A 675 -24.10 -9.25 1.78
CA ALA A 675 -24.48 -8.06 1.02
C ALA A 675 -25.07 -8.38 -0.36
N LEU A 676 -24.43 -9.25 -1.12
CA LEU A 676 -24.88 -9.63 -2.46
C LEU A 676 -26.19 -10.42 -2.40
N ASN A 677 -26.34 -11.38 -1.48
CA ASN A 677 -27.61 -12.09 -1.33
C ASN A 677 -28.78 -11.14 -1.01
N ALA A 678 -28.55 -10.14 -0.13
CA ALA A 678 -29.56 -9.10 0.13
C ALA A 678 -29.91 -8.24 -1.09
N VAL A 679 -28.93 -7.91 -1.93
CA VAL A 679 -29.16 -7.17 -3.18
C VAL A 679 -29.87 -8.04 -4.22
N GLN A 680 -29.52 -9.32 -4.33
CA GLN A 680 -30.21 -10.26 -5.24
C GLN A 680 -31.66 -10.48 -4.84
N ILE A 681 -31.97 -10.61 -3.54
CA ILE A 681 -33.37 -10.62 -3.03
C ILE A 681 -34.10 -9.34 -3.46
N ALA A 682 -33.45 -8.18 -3.38
CA ALA A 682 -34.03 -6.91 -3.79
C ALA A 682 -34.24 -6.81 -5.32
N GLU A 683 -33.32 -7.36 -6.12
CA GLU A 683 -33.42 -7.44 -7.58
C GLU A 683 -34.57 -8.36 -8.01
N ASP A 684 -34.71 -9.52 -7.37
CA ASP A 684 -35.76 -10.50 -7.65
C ASP A 684 -37.16 -9.96 -7.26
N LEU A 685 -37.26 -9.32 -6.07
CA LEU A 685 -38.44 -8.55 -5.66
C LEU A 685 -38.86 -7.54 -6.73
N ILE A 686 -37.91 -6.76 -7.27
CA ILE A 686 -38.17 -5.75 -8.33
C ILE A 686 -38.59 -6.40 -9.65
N ALA A 687 -37.99 -7.54 -10.02
CA ALA A 687 -38.25 -8.20 -11.28
C ALA A 687 -39.61 -8.90 -11.32
N ASN A 688 -39.98 -9.57 -10.23
CA ASN A 688 -41.07 -10.56 -10.22
C ASN A 688 -42.24 -10.22 -9.29
N HIS A 689 -42.08 -9.31 -8.32
CA HIS A 689 -43.09 -9.09 -7.26
C HIS A 689 -43.54 -7.64 -7.06
N LEU A 690 -42.69 -6.66 -7.37
CA LEU A 690 -42.98 -5.23 -7.25
C LEU A 690 -43.28 -4.65 -8.64
N VAL A 691 -44.55 -4.34 -8.91
CA VAL A 691 -44.94 -3.62 -10.12
C VAL A 691 -44.36 -2.19 -10.06
N PRO A 692 -43.71 -1.68 -11.13
CA PRO A 692 -43.29 -0.27 -11.19
C PRO A 692 -44.51 0.65 -11.05
N ALA A 693 -44.44 1.58 -10.09
CA ALA A 693 -45.51 2.56 -9.79
C ALA A 693 -45.62 3.68 -10.83
#